data_AF-A0A957I138-F1
#
_entry.id   AF-A0A957I138-F1
#
_cell.length_a   1.000
_cell.length_b   1.000
_cell.length_c   1.000
_cell.angle_alpha   90.00
_cell.angle_beta   90.00
_cell.angle_gamma   90.00
#
_symmetry.space_group_name_H-M   'P 1'
#
loop_
_entity.id
_entity.type
_entity.pdbx_description
1 polymer ?
#
loop_
_entity_poly.entity_id
_entity_poly.type
_entity_poly.pdbx_seq_one_letter_code
_entity_poly.pdbx_strand_id
1 'polypeptide(L)'
;MLKKIILVLLLLILLAAGVYFASENMGINIPVVSDLIDQIKPSNEAAETAVPSDPASNFTPNQDGYQFYNYSSRYPEGNLTVEDARAMFGDAVCTRIDGDTCIPHPNVLTWIKSMNETMNDVGHCVGFTVSSNQLYAHVRSVTELGADTTFALEHEEPVLRTISQAYASYYASNVWPQEVTDKTPTEIVEALLALDAPADIGIYYPKYGRNGHSILGYNVIDQGDGIYHIAVYDSNRPGEDNVIVVDTNKDTWFYAQGAVNPDQPSGDYQGDADSFSLTYVPISAYNEPLACPAEFAELCPDSPGKGFSVLTIFGRGQALAETADGSQIGQSGDTLVNTVEDGRFVPVRGELYSRQPPIMLIPSAESFTLQAQANEADEPMKLTVSNPTYSVVVDGLIGQPGQIEQLAFDPVTQQVSFVAGGTQRPSIQFVFNQGGAVYTAQVLGLEFEAGQDLTVTVDAANGDLQLTSNDLAVDEVVILVARLTADDEAVFASQEAAVSSDFGLALDLDNWDGVGAMTFLVDDDGDGTYETDVPVPNEPVANVLGTIGVPEAIMGSLQNTLPYLNANQTSDIAATLPTLGFTGAELGQTYQALPSAQPDDLAGALALLDLPPSELGNFTVALRLDPTETTILLDDLGLTDEVKTAVEAAITARQNLLDTLAEWEFLNPPDDGALPDFLAEQGLSDDQADEFVALVEPPPPPTATDEPVLPAVNAPEACSSDNGAAVAVQFVNETSGPVRFIWVGFDCNETDGTVVAPGESIGAGRSYGNHVFIARNEGGQMIPLDTPNGVVYTYIIQTTGIVVITAK
;
A
#
# COMPACT_ATOMS: atom_id res chain seq x y z
N MET A 1 58.79 -10.17 -38.89
CA MET A 1 57.50 -9.63 -39.38
C MET A 1 56.58 -9.24 -38.23
N LEU A 2 56.37 -10.08 -37.22
CA LEU A 2 55.48 -9.81 -36.07
C LEU A 2 55.73 -8.48 -35.34
N LYS A 3 57.00 -8.12 -35.07
CA LYS A 3 57.34 -6.82 -34.45
C LYS A 3 57.00 -5.59 -35.31
N LYS A 4 57.00 -5.72 -36.64
CA LYS A 4 56.61 -4.62 -37.54
C LYS A 4 55.08 -4.47 -37.60
N ILE A 5 54.35 -5.58 -37.48
CA ILE A 5 52.88 -5.58 -37.46
C ILE A 5 52.37 -4.97 -36.15
N ILE A 6 52.97 -5.34 -35.01
CA ILE A 6 52.62 -4.78 -33.70
C ILE A 6 52.93 -3.27 -33.64
N LEU A 7 54.04 -2.83 -34.23
CA LEU A 7 54.39 -1.41 -34.28
C LEU A 7 53.41 -0.60 -35.16
N VAL A 8 52.93 -1.19 -36.26
CA VAL A 8 51.94 -0.56 -37.15
C VAL A 8 50.56 -0.49 -36.48
N LEU A 9 50.15 -1.54 -35.76
CA LEU A 9 48.91 -1.54 -34.97
C LEU A 9 48.96 -0.52 -33.82
N LEU A 10 50.05 -0.43 -33.09
CA LEU A 10 50.22 0.59 -32.04
C LEU A 10 50.23 2.02 -32.61
N LEU A 11 50.83 2.24 -33.78
CA LEU A 11 50.77 3.53 -34.47
C LEU A 11 49.36 3.88 -34.94
N LEU A 12 48.58 2.89 -35.42
CA LEU A 12 47.19 3.09 -35.83
C LEU A 12 46.28 3.41 -34.64
N ILE A 13 46.49 2.75 -33.50
CA ILE A 13 45.73 3.02 -32.26
C ILE A 13 46.08 4.39 -31.70
N LEU A 14 47.36 4.79 -31.70
CA LEU A 14 47.79 6.13 -31.28
C LEU A 14 47.28 7.23 -32.23
N LEU A 15 47.18 6.95 -33.54
CA LEU A 15 46.57 7.85 -34.51
C LEU A 15 45.06 7.97 -34.31
N ALA A 16 44.36 6.86 -34.03
CA ALA A 16 42.92 6.87 -33.76
C ALA A 16 42.58 7.62 -32.45
N ALA A 17 43.33 7.38 -31.39
CA ALA A 17 43.17 8.08 -30.11
C ALA A 17 43.50 9.59 -30.23
N GLY A 18 44.53 9.94 -31.01
CA GLY A 18 44.88 11.34 -31.27
C GLY A 18 43.85 12.09 -32.12
N VAL A 19 43.19 11.40 -33.07
CA VAL A 19 42.11 11.97 -33.90
C VAL A 19 40.82 12.13 -33.09
N TYR A 20 40.50 11.17 -32.21
CA TYR A 20 39.37 11.27 -31.28
C TYR A 20 39.53 12.44 -30.30
N PHE A 21 40.71 12.57 -29.68
CA PHE A 21 41.00 13.71 -28.78
C PHE A 21 40.96 15.06 -29.50
N ALA A 22 41.31 15.10 -30.80
CA ALA A 22 41.26 16.33 -31.60
C ALA A 22 39.82 16.68 -32.03
N SER A 23 38.91 15.70 -32.22
CA SER A 23 37.52 15.98 -32.59
C SER A 23 36.70 16.49 -31.40
N GLU A 24 36.87 15.94 -30.20
CA GLU A 24 36.14 16.39 -29.00
C GLU A 24 36.59 17.78 -28.52
N ASN A 25 37.90 18.10 -28.55
CA ASN A 25 38.41 19.35 -27.99
C ASN A 25 38.53 20.53 -28.98
N MET A 26 38.47 20.30 -30.31
CA MET A 26 38.66 21.37 -31.30
C MET A 26 37.47 21.60 -32.24
N GLY A 27 36.38 20.84 -32.12
CA GLY A 27 35.14 21.09 -32.87
C GLY A 27 35.29 21.00 -34.40
N ILE A 28 36.27 20.23 -34.90
CA ILE A 28 36.49 20.06 -36.34
C ILE A 28 35.73 18.82 -36.82
N ASN A 29 34.67 19.05 -37.59
CA ASN A 29 33.91 17.98 -38.25
C ASN A 29 34.67 17.50 -39.51
N ILE A 30 35.18 16.27 -39.52
CA ILE A 30 35.91 15.68 -40.66
C ILE A 30 35.03 14.60 -41.31
N PRO A 31 34.53 14.79 -42.54
CA PRO A 31 33.56 13.90 -43.19
C PRO A 31 34.01 12.45 -43.40
N VAL A 32 35.31 12.16 -43.28
CA VAL A 32 35.92 10.87 -43.59
C VAL A 32 35.72 9.84 -42.47
N VAL A 33 35.33 10.26 -41.26
CA VAL A 33 35.08 9.35 -40.13
C VAL A 33 33.66 8.75 -40.19
N SER A 34 32.68 9.51 -40.71
CA SER A 34 31.29 9.04 -40.91
C SER A 34 31.21 7.83 -41.84
N ASP A 35 31.93 7.87 -42.96
CA ASP A 35 31.93 6.78 -43.96
C ASP A 35 32.61 5.49 -43.48
N LEU A 36 33.49 5.58 -42.46
CA LEU A 36 34.15 4.40 -41.89
C LEU A 36 33.29 3.73 -40.81
N ILE A 37 32.44 4.49 -40.11
CA ILE A 37 31.49 3.97 -39.11
C ILE A 37 30.35 3.22 -39.81
N ASP A 38 29.85 3.72 -40.94
CA ASP A 38 28.81 3.01 -41.71
C ASP A 38 29.31 1.74 -42.42
N GLN A 39 30.63 1.57 -42.60
CA GLN A 39 31.24 0.34 -43.14
C GLN A 39 31.55 -0.72 -42.06
N ILE A 40 31.36 -0.41 -40.77
CA ILE A 40 31.56 -1.37 -39.65
C ILE A 40 30.21 -1.88 -39.11
N LYS A 41 29.06 -1.36 -39.59
CA LYS A 41 27.75 -2.00 -39.34
C LYS A 41 27.71 -3.38 -39.98
N PRO A 42 27.48 -4.47 -39.23
CA PRO A 42 27.25 -5.77 -39.83
C PRO A 42 25.93 -5.72 -40.60
N SER A 43 25.98 -6.06 -41.88
CA SER A 43 24.80 -6.27 -42.72
C SER A 43 24.04 -7.50 -42.22
N ASN A 44 22.85 -7.28 -41.66
CA ASN A 44 21.86 -8.34 -41.45
C ASN A 44 21.30 -8.78 -42.81
N GLU A 45 21.89 -9.81 -43.41
CA GLU A 45 21.19 -10.67 -44.35
C GLU A 45 21.85 -12.05 -44.41
N ALA A 46 21.02 -13.05 -44.06
CA ALA A 46 21.18 -14.50 -44.21
C ALA A 46 22.14 -15.26 -43.26
N ALA A 47 21.56 -15.87 -42.23
CA ALA A 47 21.37 -17.32 -42.22
C ALA A 47 20.39 -17.70 -41.11
N GLU A 48 19.17 -18.01 -41.50
CA GLU A 48 18.23 -18.83 -40.74
C GLU A 48 18.87 -20.23 -40.58
N THR A 49 19.77 -20.36 -39.61
CA THR A 49 20.22 -21.66 -39.12
C THR A 49 19.27 -22.05 -38.02
N ALA A 50 18.31 -22.91 -38.37
CA ALA A 50 17.52 -23.67 -37.42
C ALA A 50 18.44 -24.21 -36.31
N VAL A 51 18.23 -23.71 -35.10
CA VAL A 51 18.82 -24.23 -33.87
C VAL A 51 18.18 -25.60 -33.64
N PRO A 52 18.90 -26.73 -33.72
CA PRO A 52 18.36 -28.01 -33.31
C PRO A 52 18.80 -28.25 -31.86
N SER A 53 18.02 -27.69 -30.94
CA SER A 53 17.80 -28.21 -29.59
C SER A 53 16.29 -28.20 -29.42
N ASP A 54 15.67 -29.38 -29.36
CA ASP A 54 14.25 -29.52 -29.04
C ASP A 54 14.01 -28.78 -27.71
N PRO A 55 13.16 -27.74 -27.63
CA PRO A 55 13.01 -26.99 -26.40
C PRO A 55 12.11 -27.75 -25.43
N ALA A 56 12.53 -27.80 -24.17
CA ALA A 56 11.60 -27.84 -23.06
C ALA A 56 10.69 -26.60 -23.21
N SER A 57 9.40 -26.80 -23.45
CA SER A 57 8.36 -25.78 -23.72
C SER A 57 8.45 -25.01 -25.06
N ASN A 58 7.33 -24.95 -25.80
CA ASN A 58 7.13 -24.05 -26.96
C ASN A 58 6.51 -22.71 -26.55
N PHE A 59 6.65 -22.31 -25.28
CA PHE A 59 6.15 -21.03 -24.78
C PHE A 59 6.86 -19.87 -25.48
N THR A 60 6.08 -18.86 -25.88
CA THR A 60 6.56 -17.65 -26.55
C THR A 60 6.01 -16.40 -25.86
N PRO A 61 6.86 -15.49 -25.35
CA PRO A 61 6.41 -14.30 -24.61
C PRO A 61 5.36 -13.45 -25.33
N ASN A 62 5.43 -13.34 -26.67
CA ASN A 62 4.53 -12.53 -27.49
C ASN A 62 3.24 -13.23 -27.95
N GLN A 63 2.96 -14.45 -27.48
CA GLN A 63 1.68 -15.14 -27.67
C GLN A 63 1.13 -15.65 -26.35
N ASP A 64 2.00 -16.22 -25.52
CA ASP A 64 1.66 -16.97 -24.32
C ASP A 64 1.84 -16.14 -23.03
N GLY A 65 2.59 -15.04 -23.08
CA GLY A 65 2.66 -14.03 -22.02
C GLY A 65 1.58 -12.97 -22.16
N TYR A 66 1.33 -12.18 -21.11
CA TYR A 66 0.45 -11.01 -21.18
C TYR A 66 1.13 -9.88 -21.97
N GLN A 67 0.35 -9.05 -22.69
CA GLN A 67 0.84 -7.87 -23.43
C GLN A 67 1.04 -6.64 -22.56
N PHE A 68 0.45 -6.63 -21.37
CA PHE A 68 0.50 -5.52 -20.44
C PHE A 68 1.42 -5.81 -19.27
N TYR A 69 1.85 -4.73 -18.62
CA TYR A 69 2.87 -4.75 -17.60
C TYR A 69 2.30 -5.23 -16.28
N ASN A 70 3.18 -5.79 -15.46
CA ASN A 70 2.92 -5.94 -14.03
C ASN A 70 2.48 -4.60 -13.42
N TYR A 71 1.58 -4.66 -12.46
CA TYR A 71 0.92 -3.49 -11.90
C TYR A 71 0.79 -3.57 -10.38
N SER A 72 0.59 -2.39 -9.79
CA SER A 72 0.42 -2.15 -8.36
C SER A 72 -1.08 -1.91 -8.03
N SER A 73 -1.40 -0.99 -7.14
CA SER A 73 -2.77 -0.64 -6.71
C SER A 73 -3.72 -0.07 -7.78
N ARG A 74 -3.31 0.06 -9.05
CA ARG A 74 -4.10 0.71 -10.13
C ARG A 74 -5.43 -0.01 -10.43
N TYR A 75 -5.48 -1.32 -10.24
CA TYR A 75 -6.63 -2.16 -10.64
C TYR A 75 -7.27 -2.83 -9.42
N PRO A 76 -7.93 -2.07 -8.53
CA PRO A 76 -8.56 -2.63 -7.33
C PRO A 76 -9.65 -3.67 -7.66
N GLU A 77 -10.22 -3.65 -8.87
CA GLU A 77 -11.14 -4.67 -9.37
C GLU A 77 -10.50 -6.07 -9.43
N GLY A 78 -9.16 -6.14 -9.48
CA GLY A 78 -8.41 -7.39 -9.39
C GLY A 78 -8.19 -7.91 -7.97
N ASN A 79 -8.46 -7.11 -6.92
CA ASN A 79 -8.21 -7.47 -5.52
C ASN A 79 -9.07 -8.63 -5.07
N LEU A 80 -8.49 -9.76 -4.64
CA LEU A 80 -9.16 -10.98 -4.17
C LEU A 80 -10.43 -10.72 -3.34
N THR A 81 -11.47 -11.50 -3.61
CA THR A 81 -12.73 -11.54 -2.86
C THR A 81 -12.84 -12.81 -2.02
N VAL A 82 -13.89 -12.87 -1.19
CA VAL A 82 -14.27 -14.10 -0.48
C VAL A 82 -14.54 -15.26 -1.44
N GLU A 83 -15.17 -15.00 -2.58
CA GLU A 83 -15.44 -16.05 -3.58
C GLU A 83 -14.16 -16.54 -4.26
N ASP A 84 -13.17 -15.67 -4.48
CA ASP A 84 -11.85 -16.10 -4.96
C ASP A 84 -11.14 -16.99 -3.95
N ALA A 85 -11.13 -16.60 -2.67
CA ALA A 85 -10.57 -17.42 -1.60
C ALA A 85 -11.28 -18.78 -1.47
N ARG A 86 -12.62 -18.79 -1.60
CA ARG A 86 -13.42 -20.01 -1.61
C ARG A 86 -13.13 -20.88 -2.83
N ALA A 87 -12.90 -20.29 -4.00
CA ALA A 87 -12.52 -21.02 -5.20
C ALA A 87 -11.12 -21.65 -5.06
N MET A 88 -10.19 -20.98 -4.37
CA MET A 88 -8.83 -21.46 -4.14
C MET A 88 -8.75 -22.55 -3.06
N PHE A 89 -9.46 -22.38 -1.95
CA PHE A 89 -9.27 -23.18 -0.72
C PHE A 89 -10.50 -23.99 -0.29
N GLY A 90 -11.63 -23.83 -0.99
CA GLY A 90 -12.89 -24.51 -0.73
C GLY A 90 -13.70 -23.89 0.41
N ASP A 91 -14.78 -24.58 0.79
CA ASP A 91 -15.78 -24.10 1.76
C ASP A 91 -15.24 -23.88 3.19
N ALA A 92 -14.03 -24.37 3.50
CA ALA A 92 -13.39 -24.16 4.80
C ALA A 92 -13.10 -22.67 5.11
N VAL A 93 -13.14 -21.81 4.09
CA VAL A 93 -12.97 -20.36 4.28
C VAL A 93 -14.20 -19.68 4.89
N CYS A 94 -15.36 -20.35 4.89
CA CYS A 94 -16.61 -19.83 5.39
C CYS A 94 -16.83 -20.27 6.85
N THR A 95 -17.25 -19.35 7.72
CA THR A 95 -17.82 -19.70 9.03
C THR A 95 -19.14 -20.43 8.86
N ARG A 96 -19.96 -19.94 7.91
CA ARG A 96 -21.28 -20.47 7.58
C ARG A 96 -21.54 -20.27 6.08
N ILE A 97 -22.32 -21.17 5.50
CA ILE A 97 -22.81 -21.03 4.12
C ILE A 97 -24.33 -20.90 4.20
N ASP A 98 -24.87 -19.82 3.63
CA ASP A 98 -26.31 -19.57 3.51
C ASP A 98 -26.74 -19.62 2.05
N GLY A 99 -27.33 -20.74 1.64
CA GLY A 99 -27.56 -21.03 0.22
C GLY A 99 -26.24 -21.16 -0.52
N ASP A 100 -25.95 -20.20 -1.41
CA ASP A 100 -24.68 -20.13 -2.14
C ASP A 100 -23.71 -19.09 -1.56
N THR A 101 -24.16 -18.27 -0.59
CA THR A 101 -23.39 -17.18 0.00
C THR A 101 -22.47 -17.67 1.11
N CYS A 102 -21.17 -17.38 0.99
CA CYS A 102 -20.19 -17.62 2.03
C CYS A 102 -20.18 -16.47 3.04
N ILE A 103 -20.49 -16.76 4.31
CA ILE A 103 -20.15 -15.85 5.41
C ILE A 103 -18.71 -16.17 5.82
N PRO A 104 -17.73 -15.33 5.48
CA PRO A 104 -16.32 -15.67 5.62
C PRO A 104 -15.90 -15.83 7.08
N HIS A 105 -14.87 -16.62 7.32
CA HIS A 105 -14.17 -16.61 8.61
C HIS A 105 -13.34 -15.33 8.74
N PRO A 106 -13.32 -14.64 9.90
CA PRO A 106 -12.58 -13.39 10.04
C PRO A 106 -11.09 -13.47 9.70
N ASN A 107 -10.38 -14.53 10.12
CA ASN A 107 -8.97 -14.72 9.72
C ASN A 107 -8.79 -14.84 8.19
N VAL A 108 -9.80 -15.32 7.44
CA VAL A 108 -9.76 -15.35 5.97
C VAL A 108 -9.92 -13.93 5.43
N LEU A 109 -10.85 -13.13 5.97
CA LEU A 109 -10.97 -11.72 5.57
C LEU A 109 -9.68 -10.94 5.83
N THR A 110 -9.06 -11.12 7.00
CA THR A 110 -7.77 -10.52 7.32
C THR A 110 -6.71 -10.95 6.31
N TRP A 111 -6.63 -12.24 5.97
CA TRP A 111 -5.70 -12.73 4.95
C TRP A 111 -5.97 -12.13 3.56
N ILE A 112 -7.23 -12.07 3.11
CA ILE A 112 -7.61 -11.44 1.84
C ILE A 112 -7.12 -10.00 1.80
N LYS A 113 -7.38 -9.23 2.86
CA LYS A 113 -6.96 -7.83 2.98
C LYS A 113 -5.44 -7.72 2.90
N SER A 114 -4.71 -8.49 3.72
CA SER A 114 -3.25 -8.48 3.71
C SER A 114 -2.66 -8.88 2.36
N MET A 115 -3.21 -9.88 1.67
CA MET A 115 -2.72 -10.27 0.35
C MET A 115 -2.98 -9.20 -0.70
N ASN A 116 -4.15 -8.57 -0.68
CA ASN A 116 -4.45 -7.46 -1.58
C ASN A 116 -3.53 -6.27 -1.32
N GLU A 117 -3.31 -5.89 -0.06
CA GLU A 117 -2.33 -4.86 0.31
C GLU A 117 -0.92 -5.23 -0.17
N THR A 118 -0.48 -6.48 0.01
CA THR A 118 0.84 -6.93 -0.48
C THR A 118 0.93 -6.80 -1.99
N MET A 119 -0.04 -7.30 -2.75
CA MET A 119 -0.04 -7.17 -4.22
C MET A 119 -0.08 -5.70 -4.67
N ASN A 120 -0.82 -4.86 -3.95
CA ASN A 120 -0.93 -3.42 -4.21
C ASN A 120 0.33 -2.64 -3.83
N ASP A 121 1.25 -3.21 -3.05
CA ASP A 121 2.53 -2.59 -2.70
C ASP A 121 3.69 -3.12 -3.56
N VAL A 122 3.73 -4.43 -3.81
CA VAL A 122 4.91 -5.09 -4.43
C VAL A 122 4.68 -5.50 -5.89
N GLY A 123 3.42 -5.47 -6.33
CA GLY A 123 2.99 -5.90 -7.65
C GLY A 123 2.63 -7.39 -7.73
N HIS A 124 2.19 -7.80 -8.91
CA HIS A 124 1.55 -9.09 -9.16
C HIS A 124 2.45 -10.09 -9.93
N CYS A 125 3.76 -9.90 -9.97
CA CYS A 125 4.71 -10.67 -10.81
C CYS A 125 4.54 -12.20 -10.74
N VAL A 126 4.37 -12.76 -9.54
CA VAL A 126 4.08 -14.19 -9.33
C VAL A 126 2.81 -14.61 -10.06
N GLY A 127 1.78 -13.78 -9.98
CA GLY A 127 0.50 -13.97 -10.66
C GLY A 127 0.69 -14.10 -12.16
N PHE A 128 1.40 -13.17 -12.78
CA PHE A 128 1.71 -13.22 -14.22
C PHE A 128 2.52 -14.47 -14.60
N THR A 129 3.56 -14.79 -13.83
CA THR A 129 4.42 -15.97 -14.06
C THR A 129 3.62 -17.27 -14.02
N VAL A 130 2.80 -17.45 -12.98
CA VAL A 130 2.03 -18.67 -12.76
C VAL A 130 0.85 -18.74 -13.73
N SER A 131 0.08 -17.66 -13.90
CA SER A 131 -1.13 -17.66 -14.73
C SER A 131 -0.81 -17.77 -16.23
N SER A 132 0.24 -17.10 -16.73
CA SER A 132 0.65 -17.21 -18.14
C SER A 132 0.99 -18.66 -18.50
N ASN A 133 1.73 -19.36 -17.62
CA ASN A 133 2.01 -20.77 -17.83
C ASN A 133 0.75 -21.65 -17.68
N GLN A 134 -0.14 -21.38 -16.71
CA GLN A 134 -1.40 -22.12 -16.57
C GLN A 134 -2.30 -22.00 -17.81
N LEU A 135 -2.32 -20.83 -18.45
CA LEU A 135 -3.05 -20.57 -19.69
C LEU A 135 -2.41 -21.30 -20.87
N TYR A 136 -1.08 -21.22 -21.00
CA TYR A 136 -0.31 -21.97 -22.00
C TYR A 136 -0.52 -23.49 -21.89
N ALA A 137 -0.49 -24.01 -20.66
CA ALA A 137 -0.65 -25.43 -20.36
C ALA A 137 -2.12 -25.89 -20.35
N HIS A 138 -3.08 -25.00 -20.63
CA HIS A 138 -4.52 -25.25 -20.60
C HIS A 138 -5.05 -25.76 -19.25
N VAL A 139 -4.37 -25.42 -18.15
CA VAL A 139 -4.89 -25.54 -16.79
C VAL A 139 -6.02 -24.53 -16.58
N ARG A 140 -5.87 -23.33 -17.17
CA ARG A 140 -6.92 -22.30 -17.31
C ARG A 140 -7.22 -22.06 -18.79
N SER A 141 -8.41 -21.56 -19.09
CA SER A 141 -8.86 -21.29 -20.46
C SER A 141 -8.72 -19.80 -20.81
N VAL A 142 -7.88 -19.48 -21.79
CA VAL A 142 -7.78 -18.11 -22.33
C VAL A 142 -9.12 -17.64 -22.92
N THR A 143 -9.84 -18.55 -23.57
CA THR A 143 -11.13 -18.22 -24.22
C THR A 143 -12.24 -17.89 -23.22
N GLU A 144 -12.18 -18.43 -22.00
CA GLU A 144 -13.10 -18.05 -20.92
C GLU A 144 -12.79 -16.65 -20.37
N LEU A 145 -11.56 -16.18 -20.56
CA LEU A 145 -11.11 -14.83 -20.23
C LEU A 145 -11.28 -13.83 -21.38
N GLY A 146 -11.87 -14.23 -22.52
CA GLY A 146 -12.30 -13.32 -23.59
C GLY A 146 -11.34 -13.15 -24.77
N ALA A 147 -10.23 -13.91 -24.84
CA ALA A 147 -9.29 -13.83 -25.96
C ALA A 147 -8.88 -15.21 -26.53
N ASP A 148 -8.18 -15.20 -27.67
CA ASP A 148 -7.64 -16.43 -28.29
C ASP A 148 -6.21 -16.77 -27.80
N THR A 149 -5.47 -15.77 -27.32
CA THR A 149 -4.08 -15.90 -26.83
C THR A 149 -3.91 -15.09 -25.55
N THR A 150 -3.03 -15.51 -24.64
CA THR A 150 -2.76 -14.75 -23.40
C THR A 150 -2.32 -13.32 -23.73
N PHE A 151 -1.53 -13.15 -24.80
CA PHE A 151 -1.06 -11.84 -25.24
C PHE A 151 -2.19 -10.91 -25.73
N ALA A 152 -3.37 -11.42 -26.03
CA ALA A 152 -4.51 -10.61 -26.47
C ALA A 152 -5.50 -10.33 -25.33
N LEU A 153 -5.18 -10.74 -24.09
CA LEU A 153 -5.98 -10.39 -22.92
C LEU A 153 -5.78 -8.91 -22.56
N GLU A 154 -6.87 -8.27 -22.18
CA GLU A 154 -6.91 -6.90 -21.68
C GLU A 154 -7.08 -6.90 -20.16
N HIS A 155 -6.97 -5.73 -19.51
CA HIS A 155 -7.15 -5.54 -18.07
C HIS A 155 -8.62 -5.66 -17.61
N GLU A 156 -9.30 -6.71 -18.05
CA GLU A 156 -10.66 -7.02 -17.64
C GLU A 156 -10.65 -7.71 -16.27
N GLU A 157 -11.67 -7.46 -15.45
CA GLU A 157 -11.76 -8.00 -14.08
C GLU A 157 -11.45 -9.51 -14.00
N PRO A 158 -12.02 -10.41 -14.83
CA PRO A 158 -11.70 -11.84 -14.77
C PRO A 158 -10.22 -12.17 -15.01
N VAL A 159 -9.54 -11.36 -15.83
CA VAL A 159 -8.11 -11.50 -16.12
C VAL A 159 -7.29 -11.09 -14.90
N LEU A 160 -7.61 -9.92 -14.33
CA LEU A 160 -6.94 -9.38 -13.15
C LEU A 160 -7.13 -10.30 -11.94
N ARG A 161 -8.36 -10.82 -11.74
CA ARG A 161 -8.69 -11.83 -10.71
C ARG A 161 -7.88 -13.11 -10.88
N THR A 162 -7.71 -13.57 -12.11
CA THR A 162 -6.88 -14.74 -12.42
C THR A 162 -5.42 -14.53 -12.04
N ILE A 163 -4.88 -13.34 -12.30
CA ILE A 163 -3.52 -12.94 -11.91
C ILE A 163 -3.40 -12.91 -10.38
N SER A 164 -4.34 -12.27 -9.67
CA SER A 164 -4.33 -12.19 -8.20
C SER A 164 -4.45 -13.55 -7.51
N GLN A 165 -5.32 -14.44 -7.99
CA GLN A 165 -5.42 -15.81 -7.48
C GLN A 165 -4.11 -16.58 -7.70
N ALA A 166 -3.48 -16.41 -8.87
CA ALA A 166 -2.20 -17.04 -9.17
C ALA A 166 -1.07 -16.49 -8.29
N TYR A 167 -1.07 -15.18 -7.98
CA TYR A 167 -0.14 -14.58 -7.04
C TYR A 167 -0.30 -15.18 -5.64
N ALA A 168 -1.53 -15.18 -5.12
CA ALA A 168 -1.84 -15.71 -3.79
C ALA A 168 -1.56 -17.22 -3.66
N SER A 169 -1.55 -17.97 -4.76
CA SER A 169 -1.26 -19.42 -4.73
C SER A 169 0.16 -19.75 -4.28
N TYR A 170 1.12 -18.83 -4.41
CA TYR A 170 2.46 -19.00 -3.84
C TYR A 170 2.43 -19.14 -2.32
N TYR A 171 1.57 -18.36 -1.64
CA TYR A 171 1.44 -18.37 -0.17
C TYR A 171 0.65 -19.58 0.36
N ALA A 172 0.13 -20.45 -0.52
CA ALA A 172 -0.44 -21.72 -0.08
C ALA A 172 0.63 -22.55 0.63
N SER A 173 0.28 -23.15 1.78
CA SER A 173 1.26 -23.80 2.67
C SER A 173 1.92 -25.06 2.09
N ASN A 174 1.46 -25.55 0.94
CA ASN A 174 2.08 -26.63 0.18
C ASN A 174 2.92 -26.14 -1.02
N VAL A 175 2.95 -24.84 -1.32
CA VAL A 175 3.61 -24.26 -2.50
C VAL A 175 4.93 -23.57 -2.11
N TRP A 176 4.90 -22.50 -1.32
CA TRP A 176 6.13 -21.78 -0.94
C TRP A 176 7.24 -22.66 -0.35
N PRO A 177 6.97 -23.74 0.44
CA PRO A 177 8.05 -24.59 0.96
C PRO A 177 8.76 -25.42 -0.12
N GLN A 178 8.23 -25.46 -1.34
CA GLN A 178 8.86 -26.10 -2.49
C GLN A 178 9.86 -25.18 -3.21
N GLU A 179 9.99 -23.93 -2.78
CA GLU A 179 11.02 -23.04 -3.30
C GLU A 179 12.42 -23.58 -2.99
N VAL A 180 13.21 -23.74 -4.04
CA VAL A 180 14.60 -24.16 -3.93
C VAL A 180 15.45 -22.91 -3.68
N THR A 181 15.84 -22.70 -2.42
CA THR A 181 16.56 -21.48 -1.98
C THR A 181 18.02 -21.70 -1.60
N ASP A 182 18.51 -22.95 -1.62
CA ASP A 182 19.80 -23.35 -1.04
C ASP A 182 20.81 -23.88 -2.07
N LYS A 183 20.61 -23.53 -3.34
CA LYS A 183 21.45 -23.96 -4.47
C LYS A 183 22.28 -22.82 -5.05
N THR A 184 23.46 -23.15 -5.56
CA THR A 184 24.27 -22.21 -6.33
C THR A 184 23.73 -22.03 -7.76
N PRO A 185 24.12 -20.98 -8.50
CA PRO A 185 23.66 -20.77 -9.88
C PRO A 185 23.87 -21.97 -10.81
N THR A 186 24.99 -22.67 -10.67
CA THR A 186 25.29 -23.89 -11.44
C THR A 186 24.34 -25.02 -11.08
N GLU A 187 24.10 -25.24 -9.78
CA GLU A 187 23.17 -26.28 -9.32
C GLU A 187 21.72 -25.98 -9.72
N ILE A 188 21.33 -24.70 -9.82
CA ILE A 188 20.02 -24.29 -10.35
C ILE A 188 19.91 -24.68 -11.83
N VAL A 189 20.91 -24.37 -12.67
CA VAL A 189 20.91 -24.78 -14.09
C VAL A 189 20.80 -26.30 -14.23
N GLU A 190 21.57 -27.06 -13.46
CA GLU A 190 21.51 -28.52 -13.46
C GLU A 190 20.12 -29.03 -13.04
N ALA A 191 19.51 -28.40 -12.03
CA ALA A 191 18.18 -28.76 -11.55
C ALA A 191 17.08 -28.44 -12.57
N LEU A 192 17.16 -27.29 -13.26
CA LEU A 192 16.21 -26.90 -14.31
C LEU A 192 16.33 -27.81 -15.55
N LEU A 193 17.56 -28.15 -15.96
CA LEU A 193 17.78 -29.14 -17.03
C LEU A 193 17.24 -30.52 -16.67
N ALA A 194 17.32 -30.91 -15.40
CA ALA A 194 16.76 -32.18 -14.92
C ALA A 194 15.23 -32.13 -14.77
N LEU A 195 14.67 -30.96 -14.42
CA LEU A 195 13.24 -30.72 -14.33
C LEU A 195 12.56 -30.82 -15.70
N ASP A 196 13.22 -30.30 -16.75
CA ASP A 196 12.76 -30.34 -18.15
C ASP A 196 11.33 -29.79 -18.31
N ALA A 197 11.00 -28.75 -17.55
CA ALA A 197 9.70 -28.09 -17.54
C ALA A 197 9.83 -26.62 -17.09
N PRO A 198 8.83 -25.77 -17.39
CA PRO A 198 8.82 -24.40 -16.90
C PRO A 198 8.88 -24.32 -15.37
N ALA A 199 9.50 -23.26 -14.87
CA ALA A 199 9.65 -22.97 -13.46
C ALA A 199 9.38 -21.49 -13.18
N ASP A 200 8.77 -21.22 -12.04
CA ASP A 200 8.72 -19.87 -11.50
C ASP A 200 10.06 -19.55 -10.85
N ILE A 201 10.85 -18.69 -11.48
CA ILE A 201 12.19 -18.32 -11.06
C ILE A 201 12.10 -17.06 -10.18
N GLY A 202 12.64 -17.16 -8.97
CA GLY A 202 12.81 -16.00 -8.09
C GLY A 202 14.21 -15.41 -8.24
N ILE A 203 14.31 -14.13 -8.59
CA ILE A 203 15.57 -13.37 -8.61
C ILE A 203 15.57 -12.33 -7.50
N TYR A 204 16.56 -12.36 -6.61
CA TYR A 204 16.60 -11.51 -5.42
C TYR A 204 17.82 -10.60 -5.41
N TYR A 205 17.72 -9.46 -4.74
CA TYR A 205 18.88 -8.64 -4.46
C TYR A 205 19.69 -9.24 -3.30
N PRO A 206 21.00 -9.54 -3.47
CA PRO A 206 21.83 -10.05 -2.39
C PRO A 206 21.93 -9.12 -1.18
N LYS A 207 21.70 -7.81 -1.37
CA LYS A 207 21.90 -6.76 -0.36
C LYS A 207 20.61 -6.33 0.37
N TYR A 208 19.44 -6.61 -0.18
CA TYR A 208 18.17 -5.99 0.27
C TYR A 208 17.14 -7.00 0.82
N GLY A 209 17.60 -8.09 1.46
CA GLY A 209 16.73 -8.88 2.34
C GLY A 209 15.65 -9.76 1.68
N ARG A 210 15.98 -10.46 0.58
CA ARG A 210 15.05 -11.34 -0.18
C ARG A 210 13.83 -10.63 -0.78
N ASN A 211 13.92 -9.33 -1.04
CA ASN A 211 13.04 -8.66 -1.98
C ASN A 211 13.53 -8.95 -3.41
N GLY A 212 12.60 -9.31 -4.31
CA GLY A 212 12.95 -9.85 -5.61
C GLY A 212 11.76 -10.06 -6.53
N HIS A 213 12.04 -10.48 -7.77
CA HIS A 213 11.08 -10.63 -8.85
C HIS A 213 10.74 -12.09 -9.07
N SER A 214 9.52 -12.35 -9.55
CA SER A 214 9.13 -13.65 -10.10
C SER A 214 9.07 -13.54 -11.62
N ILE A 215 9.81 -14.42 -12.30
CA ILE A 215 9.80 -14.54 -13.76
C ILE A 215 9.63 -15.99 -14.20
N LEU A 216 8.94 -16.21 -15.30
CA LEU A 216 8.70 -17.55 -15.82
C LEU A 216 9.92 -18.02 -16.62
N GLY A 217 10.73 -18.92 -16.04
CA GLY A 217 11.77 -19.63 -16.78
C GLY A 217 11.15 -20.77 -17.58
N TYR A 218 11.14 -20.66 -18.90
CA TYR A 218 10.47 -21.64 -19.76
C TYR A 218 11.42 -22.58 -20.49
N ASN A 219 12.71 -22.26 -20.62
CA ASN A 219 13.70 -23.11 -21.27
C ASN A 219 15.13 -22.84 -20.76
N VAL A 220 16.03 -23.82 -20.88
CA VAL A 220 17.47 -23.67 -20.59
C VAL A 220 18.29 -24.02 -21.82
N ILE A 221 19.13 -23.09 -22.27
CA ILE A 221 19.89 -23.17 -23.52
C ILE A 221 21.38 -23.18 -23.21
N ASP A 222 22.06 -24.27 -23.53
CA ASP A 222 23.54 -24.37 -23.49
C ASP A 222 24.14 -23.55 -24.63
N GLN A 223 24.88 -22.49 -24.30
CA GLN A 223 25.58 -21.63 -25.27
C GLN A 223 27.01 -22.14 -25.56
N GLY A 224 27.45 -23.22 -24.91
CA GLY A 224 28.82 -23.69 -24.92
C GLY A 224 29.72 -22.95 -23.94
N ASP A 225 30.95 -23.45 -23.79
CA ASP A 225 31.99 -22.87 -22.92
C ASP A 225 31.58 -22.65 -21.45
N GLY A 226 30.58 -23.40 -20.95
CA GLY A 226 30.06 -23.29 -19.59
C GLY A 226 29.10 -22.13 -19.36
N ILE A 227 28.60 -21.50 -20.43
CA ILE A 227 27.58 -20.46 -20.38
C ILE A 227 26.21 -21.06 -20.70
N TYR A 228 25.23 -20.80 -19.85
CA TYR A 228 23.84 -21.20 -20.04
C TYR A 228 22.94 -19.97 -20.04
N HIS A 229 21.95 -19.96 -20.91
CA HIS A 229 20.86 -18.99 -20.89
C HIS A 229 19.59 -19.67 -20.38
N ILE A 230 18.99 -19.13 -19.33
CA ILE A 230 17.63 -19.49 -18.93
C ILE A 230 16.72 -18.50 -19.65
N ALA A 231 15.92 -18.98 -20.61
CA ALA A 231 14.96 -18.15 -21.33
C ALA A 231 13.76 -17.87 -20.43
N VAL A 232 13.39 -16.59 -20.31
CA VAL A 232 12.39 -16.13 -19.34
C VAL A 232 11.33 -15.24 -19.97
N TYR A 233 10.10 -15.34 -19.48
CA TYR A 233 9.06 -14.33 -19.64
C TYR A 233 9.03 -13.47 -18.37
N ASP A 234 9.08 -12.15 -18.58
CA ASP A 234 9.12 -11.15 -17.53
C ASP A 234 7.92 -10.22 -17.71
N SER A 235 7.04 -10.17 -16.70
CA SER A 235 5.84 -9.33 -16.71
C SER A 235 6.15 -7.83 -16.70
N ASN A 236 7.37 -7.43 -16.35
CA ASN A 236 7.82 -6.03 -16.43
C ASN A 236 8.41 -5.71 -17.82
N ARG A 237 8.54 -6.70 -18.71
CA ARG A 237 8.97 -6.56 -20.12
C ARG A 237 8.09 -7.41 -21.05
N PRO A 238 6.78 -7.14 -21.16
CA PRO A 238 5.83 -7.90 -21.97
C PRO A 238 6.27 -8.11 -23.42
N GLY A 239 6.10 -9.33 -23.93
CA GLY A 239 6.36 -9.67 -25.34
C GLY A 239 7.85 -9.73 -25.74
N GLU A 240 8.78 -9.43 -24.84
CA GLU A 240 10.22 -9.49 -25.10
C GLU A 240 10.81 -10.87 -24.78
N ASP A 241 11.76 -11.31 -25.61
CA ASP A 241 12.57 -12.50 -25.35
C ASP A 241 13.72 -12.14 -24.41
N ASN A 242 13.61 -12.56 -23.16
CA ASN A 242 14.56 -12.25 -22.10
C ASN A 242 15.34 -13.49 -21.65
N VAL A 243 16.56 -13.29 -21.12
CA VAL A 243 17.39 -14.38 -20.61
C VAL A 243 18.12 -14.01 -19.32
N ILE A 244 18.17 -14.96 -18.37
CA ILE A 244 19.19 -14.98 -17.32
C ILE A 244 20.43 -15.67 -17.88
N VAL A 245 21.59 -15.04 -17.75
CA VAL A 245 22.88 -15.60 -18.16
C VAL A 245 23.56 -16.20 -16.94
N VAL A 246 23.91 -17.49 -17.01
CA VAL A 246 24.63 -18.22 -15.97
C VAL A 246 25.99 -18.67 -16.49
N ASP A 247 27.07 -18.30 -15.80
CA ASP A 247 28.43 -18.76 -16.07
C ASP A 247 28.82 -19.82 -15.04
N THR A 248 28.69 -21.09 -15.43
CA THR A 248 28.97 -22.26 -14.57
C THR A 248 30.46 -22.44 -14.27
N ASN A 249 31.36 -21.76 -14.99
CA ASN A 249 32.79 -21.78 -14.65
C ASN A 249 33.11 -20.86 -13.48
N LYS A 250 32.31 -19.80 -13.30
CA LYS A 250 32.45 -18.83 -12.20
C LYS A 250 31.41 -19.02 -11.10
N ASP A 251 30.38 -19.80 -11.37
CA ASP A 251 29.19 -19.98 -10.54
C ASP A 251 28.48 -18.66 -10.26
N THR A 252 28.28 -17.87 -11.33
CA THR A 252 27.66 -16.54 -11.29
C THR A 252 26.48 -16.47 -12.23
N TRP A 253 25.50 -15.63 -11.90
CA TRP A 253 24.40 -15.30 -12.79
C TRP A 253 24.22 -13.78 -12.88
N PHE A 254 23.65 -13.32 -13.98
CA PHE A 254 23.12 -11.97 -14.11
C PHE A 254 21.94 -11.91 -15.08
N TYR A 255 21.04 -10.97 -14.85
CA TYR A 255 19.93 -10.68 -15.75
C TYR A 255 20.22 -9.40 -16.55
N ALA A 256 20.42 -9.55 -17.87
CA ALA A 256 20.98 -8.51 -18.73
C ALA A 256 20.04 -7.32 -19.02
N GLN A 257 18.73 -7.47 -18.81
CA GLN A 257 17.69 -6.47 -19.10
C GLN A 257 16.95 -5.96 -17.84
N GLY A 258 17.42 -6.32 -16.64
CA GLY A 258 16.68 -6.19 -15.38
C GLY A 258 16.71 -4.85 -14.65
N ALA A 259 16.87 -3.71 -15.33
CA ALA A 259 16.63 -2.43 -14.63
C ALA A 259 15.11 -2.25 -14.44
N VAL A 260 14.65 -2.49 -13.21
CA VAL A 260 13.29 -2.24 -12.72
C VAL A 260 13.23 -0.94 -11.91
N ASN A 261 14.35 -0.29 -11.64
CA ASN A 261 14.37 1.05 -11.05
C ASN A 261 15.33 1.99 -11.84
N PRO A 262 14.88 3.21 -12.16
CA PRO A 262 15.67 4.24 -12.80
C PRO A 262 16.95 4.73 -12.09
N ASP A 263 16.92 4.84 -10.77
CA ASP A 263 18.06 5.19 -9.91
C ASP A 263 19.05 4.01 -9.76
N GLN A 264 18.70 2.84 -10.28
CA GLN A 264 19.53 1.65 -10.22
C GLN A 264 20.16 1.31 -11.59
N PRO A 265 21.45 0.98 -11.64
CA PRO A 265 22.09 0.55 -12.87
C PRO A 265 21.37 -0.68 -13.46
N SER A 266 21.23 -0.73 -14.79
CA SER A 266 20.99 -1.99 -15.48
C SER A 266 22.12 -2.96 -15.17
N GLY A 267 21.88 -3.87 -14.22
CA GLY A 267 22.89 -4.78 -13.69
C GLY A 267 22.74 -5.26 -12.24
N ASP A 268 21.72 -4.84 -11.47
CA ASP A 268 21.66 -5.22 -10.04
C ASP A 268 21.10 -6.64 -9.77
N TYR A 269 20.37 -7.25 -10.70
CA TYR A 269 20.09 -8.71 -10.64
C TYR A 269 21.30 -9.49 -11.09
N GLN A 270 22.13 -9.77 -10.12
CA GLN A 270 23.28 -10.63 -10.27
C GLN A 270 23.56 -11.32 -8.94
N GLY A 271 24.28 -12.42 -9.03
CA GLY A 271 24.69 -13.15 -7.85
C GLY A 271 25.71 -14.22 -8.18
N ASP A 272 26.13 -14.91 -7.13
CA ASP A 272 27.13 -15.95 -7.19
C ASP A 272 26.75 -17.11 -6.26
N ALA A 273 27.65 -18.08 -6.11
CA ALA A 273 27.45 -19.24 -5.25
C ALA A 273 27.18 -18.90 -3.77
N ASP A 274 27.63 -17.73 -3.30
CA ASP A 274 27.50 -17.33 -1.90
C ASP A 274 26.23 -16.48 -1.66
N SER A 275 25.63 -15.92 -2.72
CA SER A 275 24.48 -15.02 -2.60
C SER A 275 23.13 -15.72 -2.43
N PHE A 276 22.99 -16.96 -2.91
CA PHE A 276 21.72 -17.72 -2.92
C PHE A 276 20.52 -16.89 -3.43
N SER A 277 20.78 -16.05 -4.42
CA SER A 277 19.84 -15.03 -4.92
C SER A 277 19.11 -15.42 -6.21
N LEU A 278 19.33 -16.64 -6.70
CA LEU A 278 18.60 -17.26 -7.80
C LEU A 278 17.93 -18.53 -7.29
N THR A 279 16.61 -18.59 -7.39
CA THR A 279 15.76 -19.64 -6.82
C THR A 279 14.74 -20.11 -7.84
N TYR A 280 14.05 -21.21 -7.55
CA TYR A 280 12.87 -21.57 -8.34
C TYR A 280 11.84 -22.38 -7.56
N VAL A 281 10.59 -22.29 -7.99
CA VAL A 281 9.49 -23.21 -7.64
C VAL A 281 9.09 -23.96 -8.92
N PRO A 282 9.04 -25.31 -8.92
CA PRO A 282 8.49 -26.05 -10.04
C PRO A 282 7.04 -25.64 -10.29
N ILE A 283 6.68 -25.32 -11.55
CA ILE A 283 5.31 -24.89 -11.90
C ILE A 283 4.25 -25.91 -11.46
N SER A 284 4.58 -27.20 -11.43
CA SER A 284 3.68 -28.25 -10.97
C SER A 284 3.17 -28.03 -9.54
N ALA A 285 3.91 -27.34 -8.67
CA ALA A 285 3.49 -27.04 -7.31
C ALA A 285 2.20 -26.20 -7.27
N TYR A 286 2.05 -25.28 -8.24
CA TYR A 286 0.88 -24.39 -8.38
C TYR A 286 -0.36 -25.06 -8.99
N ASN A 287 -0.21 -26.26 -9.56
CA ASN A 287 -1.28 -26.96 -10.29
C ASN A 287 -1.92 -28.09 -9.48
N GLU A 288 -1.37 -28.39 -8.31
CA GLU A 288 -2.00 -29.30 -7.34
C GLU A 288 -3.05 -28.54 -6.52
N PRO A 289 -4.01 -29.23 -5.87
CA PRO A 289 -4.93 -28.58 -4.94
C PRO A 289 -4.17 -27.77 -3.88
N LEU A 290 -4.55 -26.50 -3.74
CA LEU A 290 -3.87 -25.58 -2.81
C LEU A 290 -4.26 -25.89 -1.37
N ALA A 291 -3.26 -25.95 -0.50
CA ALA A 291 -3.47 -25.97 0.94
C ALA A 291 -3.65 -24.55 1.46
N CYS A 292 -4.38 -24.42 2.57
CA CYS A 292 -4.62 -23.11 3.15
C CYS A 292 -3.32 -22.46 3.65
N PRO A 293 -3.12 -21.16 3.37
CA PRO A 293 -2.07 -20.32 3.96
C PRO A 293 -1.99 -20.46 5.47
N ALA A 294 -0.79 -20.25 6.03
CA ALA A 294 -0.49 -20.47 7.45
C ALA A 294 -1.39 -19.61 8.36
N GLU A 295 -1.82 -18.45 7.90
CA GLU A 295 -2.69 -17.47 8.58
C GLU A 295 -4.04 -18.06 8.98
N PHE A 296 -4.55 -19.03 8.21
CA PHE A 296 -5.82 -19.70 8.48
C PHE A 296 -5.77 -21.21 8.24
N ALA A 297 -4.57 -21.80 8.24
CA ALA A 297 -4.37 -23.23 7.96
C ALA A 297 -5.20 -24.14 8.87
N GLU A 298 -5.48 -23.71 10.10
CA GLU A 298 -6.28 -24.47 11.07
C GLU A 298 -7.71 -24.74 10.62
N LEU A 299 -8.29 -23.85 9.81
CA LEU A 299 -9.65 -24.02 9.27
C LEU A 299 -9.74 -25.19 8.28
N CYS A 300 -8.63 -25.53 7.63
CA CYS A 300 -8.61 -26.48 6.54
C CYS A 300 -8.16 -27.88 7.00
N PRO A 301 -8.85 -28.95 6.60
CA PRO A 301 -8.41 -30.31 6.85
C PRO A 301 -7.03 -30.56 6.22
N ASP A 302 -6.13 -31.22 6.95
CA ASP A 302 -4.84 -31.71 6.47
C ASP A 302 -3.88 -30.67 5.83
N SER A 303 -4.07 -29.38 6.12
CA SER A 303 -3.17 -28.31 5.63
C SER A 303 -1.77 -28.42 6.28
N PRO A 304 -0.66 -28.50 5.51
CA PRO A 304 0.65 -28.09 6.01
C PRO A 304 0.57 -26.61 6.47
N GLY A 305 1.46 -26.18 7.36
CA GLY A 305 1.46 -24.80 7.87
C GLY A 305 0.59 -24.55 9.12
N LYS A 306 -0.11 -25.56 9.63
CA LYS A 306 -0.73 -25.51 10.97
C LYS A 306 0.31 -25.29 12.06
N GLY A 307 -0.11 -24.69 13.17
CA GLY A 307 0.73 -24.49 14.34
C GLY A 307 1.72 -23.33 14.26
N PHE A 308 1.44 -22.31 13.44
CA PHE A 308 2.23 -21.06 13.39
C PHE A 308 1.38 -19.82 13.70
N SER A 309 1.99 -18.85 14.37
CA SER A 309 1.64 -17.44 14.29
C SER A 309 2.32 -16.85 13.06
N VAL A 310 1.58 -16.11 12.24
CA VAL A 310 2.10 -15.42 11.05
C VAL A 310 2.12 -13.93 11.32
N LEU A 311 3.30 -13.32 11.17
CA LEU A 311 3.53 -11.89 11.36
C LEU A 311 3.75 -11.25 9.99
N THR A 312 2.88 -10.29 9.64
CA THR A 312 2.99 -9.49 8.42
C THR A 312 3.10 -8.02 8.81
N ILE A 313 4.11 -7.34 8.26
CA ILE A 313 4.39 -5.93 8.51
C ILE A 313 4.32 -5.20 7.17
N PHE A 314 3.51 -4.14 7.13
CA PHE A 314 3.44 -3.22 6.00
C PHE A 314 4.19 -1.93 6.35
N GLY A 315 4.78 -1.30 5.33
CA GLY A 315 5.55 -0.05 5.46
C GLY A 315 7.07 -0.25 5.48
N ARG A 316 7.79 0.72 4.90
CA ARG A 316 9.26 0.73 4.80
C ARG A 316 9.91 0.85 6.16
N GLY A 317 10.41 -0.27 6.67
CA GLY A 317 10.94 -0.30 8.02
C GLY A 317 11.76 -1.53 8.36
N GLN A 318 12.04 -1.66 9.64
CA GLN A 318 12.65 -2.84 10.25
C GLN A 318 11.69 -3.43 11.27
N ALA A 319 11.61 -4.76 11.31
CA ALA A 319 10.80 -5.49 12.27
C ALA A 319 11.60 -6.63 12.89
N LEU A 320 11.54 -6.79 14.20
CA LEU A 320 12.24 -7.85 14.95
C LEU A 320 11.32 -8.40 16.05
N ALA A 321 11.03 -9.70 16.00
CA ALA A 321 10.34 -10.41 17.06
C ALA A 321 11.34 -11.16 17.95
N GLU A 322 11.16 -11.04 19.27
CA GLU A 322 11.93 -11.78 20.28
C GLU A 322 10.99 -12.64 21.14
N THR A 323 11.24 -13.94 21.21
CA THR A 323 10.49 -14.89 22.04
C THR A 323 10.93 -14.83 23.50
N ALA A 324 10.12 -15.35 24.42
CA ALA A 324 10.39 -15.29 25.86
C ALA A 324 11.72 -15.94 26.31
N ASP A 325 12.27 -16.86 25.52
CA ASP A 325 13.58 -17.49 25.75
C ASP A 325 14.77 -16.67 25.19
N GLY A 326 14.49 -15.54 24.54
CA GLY A 326 15.47 -14.66 23.89
C GLY A 326 15.84 -15.06 22.46
N SER A 327 15.15 -16.03 21.85
CA SER A 327 15.31 -16.32 20.43
C SER A 327 14.67 -15.21 19.58
N GLN A 328 15.21 -14.95 18.39
CA GLN A 328 14.87 -13.79 17.58
C GLN A 328 14.56 -14.19 16.14
N ILE A 329 13.56 -13.55 15.53
CA ILE A 329 13.28 -13.63 14.09
C ILE A 329 12.93 -12.24 13.55
N GLY A 330 13.52 -11.87 12.42
CA GLY A 330 13.29 -10.57 11.77
C GLY A 330 14.59 -9.92 11.33
N GLN A 331 14.61 -8.59 11.30
CA GLN A 331 15.75 -7.80 10.85
C GLN A 331 16.52 -7.21 12.03
N SER A 332 17.84 -7.41 12.03
CA SER A 332 18.78 -6.78 12.94
C SER A 332 19.85 -6.05 12.12
N GLY A 333 19.74 -4.73 12.05
CA GLY A 333 20.54 -3.90 11.14
C GLY A 333 20.31 -4.30 9.68
N ASP A 334 21.39 -4.56 8.94
CA ASP A 334 21.31 -4.95 7.52
C ASP A 334 21.13 -6.47 7.31
N THR A 335 20.86 -7.23 8.37
CA THR A 335 20.80 -8.70 8.31
C THR A 335 19.49 -9.27 8.81
N LEU A 336 18.98 -10.29 8.12
CA LEU A 336 17.91 -11.12 8.63
C LEU A 336 18.48 -12.14 9.63
N VAL A 337 17.86 -12.23 10.79
CA VAL A 337 18.19 -13.15 11.87
C VAL A 337 17.00 -14.08 12.09
N ASN A 338 17.27 -15.37 12.29
CA ASN A 338 16.27 -16.34 12.75
C ASN A 338 16.96 -17.38 13.64
N THR A 339 16.72 -17.31 14.94
CA THR A 339 17.18 -18.27 15.95
C THR A 339 16.03 -19.00 16.64
N VAL A 340 14.78 -18.70 16.28
CA VAL A 340 13.58 -19.37 16.80
C VAL A 340 13.54 -20.80 16.25
N GLU A 341 13.43 -21.79 17.15
CA GLU A 341 13.27 -23.18 16.73
C GLU A 341 12.00 -23.31 15.88
N ASP A 342 12.13 -23.96 14.73
CA ASP A 342 11.07 -24.06 13.72
C ASP A 342 10.53 -22.75 13.11
N GLY A 343 11.09 -21.58 13.48
CA GLY A 343 10.76 -20.31 12.85
C GLY A 343 11.14 -20.28 11.36
N ARG A 344 10.37 -19.59 10.53
CA ARG A 344 10.59 -19.49 9.07
C ARG A 344 10.35 -18.06 8.57
N PHE A 345 11.06 -17.70 7.50
CA PHE A 345 10.67 -16.56 6.66
C PHE A 345 9.91 -17.08 5.45
N VAL A 346 8.83 -16.41 5.08
CA VAL A 346 8.20 -16.55 3.77
C VAL A 346 8.63 -15.34 2.93
N PRO A 347 9.44 -15.55 1.88
CA PRO A 347 9.89 -14.45 1.02
C PRO A 347 8.70 -13.78 0.35
N VAL A 348 8.68 -12.44 0.33
CA VAL A 348 7.73 -11.66 -0.46
C VAL A 348 8.36 -11.44 -1.83
N ARG A 349 7.64 -11.80 -2.90
CA ARG A 349 8.08 -11.58 -4.28
C ARG A 349 7.33 -10.38 -4.86
N GLY A 350 8.09 -9.36 -5.26
CA GLY A 350 7.63 -8.14 -5.89
C GLY A 350 8.62 -6.97 -5.71
N GLU A 351 8.55 -6.00 -6.61
CA GLU A 351 9.63 -5.03 -6.83
C GLU A 351 9.17 -3.61 -7.14
N LEU A 352 7.90 -3.39 -7.45
CA LEU A 352 7.46 -2.08 -7.95
C LEU A 352 7.71 -0.97 -6.91
N TYR A 353 7.48 -1.25 -5.62
CA TYR A 353 7.74 -0.27 -4.55
C TYR A 353 8.35 -0.86 -3.27
N SER A 354 8.81 -2.12 -3.32
CA SER A 354 9.23 -2.97 -2.19
C SER A 354 9.31 -2.29 -0.82
N ARG A 355 8.16 -2.24 -0.12
CA ARG A 355 8.00 -1.61 1.19
C ARG A 355 8.00 -2.61 2.34
N GLN A 356 7.94 -3.91 2.10
CA GLN A 356 7.57 -4.87 3.14
C GLN A 356 8.77 -5.69 3.64
N PRO A 357 8.97 -5.79 4.96
CA PRO A 357 9.80 -6.84 5.55
C PRO A 357 9.28 -8.25 5.19
N PRO A 358 10.13 -9.29 5.23
CA PRO A 358 9.68 -10.66 5.03
C PRO A 358 8.60 -11.09 6.03
N ILE A 359 7.65 -11.90 5.59
CA ILE A 359 6.65 -12.51 6.47
C ILE A 359 7.36 -13.50 7.41
N MET A 360 7.04 -13.46 8.70
CA MET A 360 7.65 -14.30 9.72
C MET A 360 6.67 -15.32 10.27
N LEU A 361 7.08 -16.59 10.34
CA LEU A 361 6.34 -17.67 10.98
C LEU A 361 7.04 -18.05 12.28
N ILE A 362 6.30 -17.98 13.38
CA ILE A 362 6.73 -18.36 14.73
C ILE A 362 5.80 -19.50 15.21
N PRO A 363 6.28 -20.56 15.88
CA PRO A 363 5.39 -21.61 16.40
C PRO A 363 4.23 -21.01 17.23
N SER A 364 3.00 -21.46 17.01
CA SER A 364 1.78 -20.76 17.47
C SER A 364 1.58 -20.72 18.99
N ALA A 365 2.36 -21.49 19.74
CA ALA A 365 2.33 -21.51 21.21
C ALA A 365 3.38 -20.58 21.84
N GLU A 366 4.29 -20.00 21.04
CA GLU A 366 5.35 -19.12 21.54
C GLU A 366 4.81 -17.70 21.70
N SER A 367 5.06 -17.12 22.88
CA SER A 367 4.88 -15.70 23.14
C SER A 367 6.09 -14.90 22.63
N PHE A 368 5.86 -13.71 22.09
CA PHE A 368 6.92 -12.84 21.59
C PHE A 368 6.62 -11.36 21.76
N THR A 369 7.67 -10.53 21.73
CA THR A 369 7.58 -9.08 21.56
C THR A 369 8.08 -8.72 20.16
N LEU A 370 7.20 -8.14 19.35
CA LEU A 370 7.54 -7.54 18.06
C LEU A 370 7.91 -6.07 18.27
N GLN A 371 9.05 -5.66 17.73
CA GLN A 371 9.44 -4.26 17.60
C GLN A 371 9.44 -3.90 16.12
N ALA A 372 8.78 -2.79 15.76
CA ALA A 372 8.73 -2.29 14.39
C ALA A 372 9.02 -0.80 14.35
N GLN A 373 9.74 -0.34 13.32
CA GLN A 373 10.04 1.08 13.13
C GLN A 373 10.16 1.39 11.63
N ALA A 374 9.77 2.61 11.23
CA ALA A 374 10.00 3.07 9.87
C ALA A 374 11.44 3.53 9.65
N ASN A 375 11.89 3.45 8.40
CA ASN A 375 13.16 4.01 7.95
C ASN A 375 13.02 5.48 7.52
N GLU A 376 11.82 5.87 7.09
CA GLU A 376 11.46 7.20 6.61
C GLU A 376 10.38 7.82 7.52
N ALA A 377 10.25 9.15 7.46
CA ALA A 377 9.20 9.86 8.18
C ALA A 377 7.85 9.66 7.48
N ASP A 378 6.78 9.65 8.29
CA ASP A 378 5.39 9.57 7.85
C ASP A 378 5.11 8.37 6.95
N GLU A 379 5.81 7.27 7.21
CA GLU A 379 5.63 6.04 6.47
C GLU A 379 4.37 5.32 6.98
N PRO A 380 3.38 5.05 6.12
CA PRO A 380 2.22 4.24 6.51
C PRO A 380 2.68 2.85 6.94
N MET A 381 2.25 2.41 8.12
CA MET A 381 2.59 1.12 8.68
C MET A 381 1.36 0.37 9.16
N LYS A 382 1.45 -0.95 9.12
CA LYS A 382 0.43 -1.86 9.66
C LYS A 382 1.11 -3.11 10.20
N LEU A 383 0.64 -3.58 11.35
CA LEU A 383 1.14 -4.79 12.01
C LEU A 383 0.01 -5.81 12.08
N THR A 384 0.25 -7.01 11.55
CA THR A 384 -0.72 -8.12 11.61
C THR A 384 -0.07 -9.32 12.26
N VAL A 385 -0.75 -9.91 13.23
CA VAL A 385 -0.44 -11.24 13.80
C VAL A 385 -1.65 -12.12 13.63
N SER A 386 -1.54 -13.12 12.75
CA SER A 386 -2.56 -14.16 12.56
C SER A 386 -2.17 -15.41 13.35
N ASN A 387 -3.01 -15.85 14.28
CA ASN A 387 -2.77 -17.06 15.07
C ASN A 387 -4.05 -17.92 15.14
N PRO A 388 -3.91 -19.26 15.27
CA PRO A 388 -5.02 -20.19 15.48
C PRO A 388 -6.09 -19.79 16.49
N THR A 389 -5.71 -19.11 17.56
CA THR A 389 -6.57 -18.87 18.72
C THR A 389 -6.92 -17.40 18.94
N TYR A 390 -6.01 -16.50 18.59
CA TYR A 390 -6.15 -15.07 18.83
C TYR A 390 -5.34 -14.24 17.83
N SER A 391 -5.98 -13.51 16.92
CA SER A 391 -5.29 -12.65 15.95
C SER A 391 -5.46 -11.18 16.30
N VAL A 392 -4.51 -10.35 15.89
CA VAL A 392 -4.53 -8.89 16.05
C VAL A 392 -4.07 -8.18 14.77
N VAL A 393 -4.73 -7.07 14.46
CA VAL A 393 -4.32 -6.13 13.41
C VAL A 393 -4.26 -4.74 14.03
N VAL A 394 -3.10 -4.08 13.93
CA VAL A 394 -2.93 -2.66 14.25
C VAL A 394 -2.74 -1.92 12.93
N ASP A 395 -3.71 -1.08 12.58
CA ASP A 395 -3.83 -0.44 11.26
C ASP A 395 -3.85 1.09 11.39
N GLY A 396 -3.41 1.80 10.36
CA GLY A 396 -3.29 3.25 10.36
C GLY A 396 -2.16 3.79 11.24
N LEU A 397 -1.07 3.04 11.39
CA LEU A 397 0.15 3.53 12.04
C LEU A 397 0.89 4.46 11.08
N ILE A 398 1.53 5.49 11.64
CA ILE A 398 2.38 6.42 10.87
C ILE A 398 3.77 6.37 11.47
N GLY A 399 4.64 5.59 10.85
CA GLY A 399 5.98 5.34 11.33
C GLY A 399 6.91 6.52 11.14
N GLN A 400 7.83 6.69 12.11
CA GLN A 400 8.86 7.72 12.10
C GLN A 400 10.24 7.10 12.40
N PRO A 401 11.34 7.65 11.86
CA PRO A 401 12.67 7.14 12.15
C PRO A 401 13.01 7.23 13.63
N GLY A 402 13.29 6.08 14.25
CA GLY A 402 13.67 5.98 15.66
C GLY A 402 12.50 5.97 16.65
N GLN A 403 11.26 6.05 16.18
CA GLN A 403 10.08 5.71 16.97
C GLN A 403 9.81 4.21 16.79
N ILE A 404 9.74 3.48 17.91
CA ILE A 404 9.61 2.01 17.90
C ILE A 404 8.22 1.66 18.41
N GLU A 405 7.42 1.10 17.51
CA GLU A 405 6.17 0.43 17.85
C GLU A 405 6.49 -0.92 18.50
N GLN A 406 5.83 -1.23 19.62
CA GLN A 406 6.02 -2.50 20.31
C GLN A 406 4.69 -3.24 20.43
N LEU A 407 4.69 -4.53 20.09
CA LEU A 407 3.55 -5.42 20.24
C LEU A 407 3.99 -6.68 20.97
N ALA A 408 3.59 -6.83 22.22
CA ALA A 408 3.76 -8.07 22.98
C ALA A 408 2.55 -8.97 22.76
N PHE A 409 2.76 -10.20 22.32
CA PHE A 409 1.70 -11.15 21.98
C PHE A 409 1.91 -12.47 22.74
N ASP A 410 0.89 -12.86 23.51
CA ASP A 410 0.83 -14.14 24.23
C ASP A 410 -0.41 -14.94 23.78
N PRO A 411 -0.24 -15.97 22.95
CA PRO A 411 -1.35 -16.79 22.47
C PRO A 411 -1.89 -17.75 23.55
N VAL A 412 -1.13 -18.03 24.62
CA VAL A 412 -1.53 -18.96 25.68
C VAL A 412 -2.51 -18.28 26.64
N THR A 413 -2.22 -17.02 27.01
CA THR A 413 -3.14 -16.21 27.81
C THR A 413 -4.11 -15.39 26.96
N GLN A 414 -4.01 -15.46 25.63
CA GLN A 414 -4.80 -14.67 24.68
C GLN A 414 -4.75 -13.17 25.01
N GLN A 415 -3.53 -12.67 25.16
CA GLN A 415 -3.25 -11.28 25.51
C GLN A 415 -2.37 -10.64 24.45
N VAL A 416 -2.66 -9.39 24.14
CA VAL A 416 -1.79 -8.52 23.35
C VAL A 416 -1.64 -7.18 24.05
N SER A 417 -0.43 -6.64 24.06
CA SER A 417 -0.14 -5.28 24.53
C SER A 417 0.55 -4.51 23.43
N PHE A 418 -0.04 -3.41 23.01
CA PHE A 418 0.53 -2.49 22.04
C PHE A 418 1.04 -1.24 22.76
N VAL A 419 2.25 -0.79 22.43
CA VAL A 419 2.86 0.44 22.93
C VAL A 419 3.28 1.29 21.75
N ALA A 420 2.78 2.52 21.71
CA ALA A 420 3.03 3.45 20.61
C ALA A 420 4.45 4.03 20.66
N GLY A 421 5.13 4.08 19.51
CA GLY A 421 6.43 4.73 19.36
C GLY A 421 6.36 6.25 19.32
N GLY A 422 5.20 6.81 18.96
CA GLY A 422 4.95 8.23 18.76
C GLY A 422 3.46 8.59 18.85
N THR A 423 3.14 9.85 18.52
CA THR A 423 1.76 10.33 18.47
C THR A 423 1.04 9.77 17.23
N GLN A 424 -0.05 9.03 17.41
CA GLN A 424 -0.76 8.38 16.30
C GLN A 424 -2.19 7.97 16.66
N ARG A 425 -3.00 7.66 15.64
CA ARG A 425 -4.41 7.31 15.78
C ARG A 425 -4.76 5.97 15.11
N PRO A 426 -4.14 4.85 15.52
CA PRO A 426 -4.41 3.57 14.90
C PRO A 426 -5.79 3.05 15.27
N SER A 427 -6.29 2.16 14.42
CA SER A 427 -7.37 1.23 14.79
C SER A 427 -6.75 -0.10 15.18
N ILE A 428 -7.39 -0.79 16.14
CA ILE A 428 -6.94 -2.12 16.54
C ILE A 428 -8.10 -3.11 16.43
N GLN A 429 -7.89 -4.15 15.65
CA GLN A 429 -8.83 -5.25 15.44
C GLN A 429 -8.30 -6.53 16.07
N PHE A 430 -9.21 -7.32 16.63
CA PHE A 430 -8.93 -8.63 17.19
C PHE A 430 -9.86 -9.67 16.58
N VAL A 431 -9.36 -10.91 16.44
CA VAL A 431 -10.16 -12.10 16.10
C VAL A 431 -9.89 -13.16 17.15
N PHE A 432 -10.92 -13.71 17.78
CA PHE A 432 -10.77 -14.74 18.81
C PHE A 432 -11.97 -15.67 18.88
N ASN A 433 -11.76 -16.81 19.55
CA ASN A 433 -12.82 -17.78 19.80
C ASN A 433 -13.22 -17.74 21.28
N GLN A 434 -14.52 -17.63 21.56
CA GLN A 434 -15.04 -17.67 22.92
C GLN A 434 -16.46 -18.24 22.94
N GLY A 435 -16.80 -19.04 23.95
CA GLY A 435 -18.18 -19.54 24.11
C GLY A 435 -18.71 -20.40 22.95
N GLY A 436 -17.85 -20.89 22.05
CA GLY A 436 -18.26 -21.59 20.82
C GLY A 436 -18.64 -20.68 19.65
N ALA A 437 -18.38 -19.37 19.77
CA ALA A 437 -18.50 -18.38 18.72
C ALA A 437 -17.12 -17.85 18.31
N VAL A 438 -17.03 -17.34 17.09
CA VAL A 438 -15.90 -16.53 16.62
C VAL A 438 -16.29 -15.07 16.77
N TYR A 439 -15.42 -14.27 17.37
CA TYR A 439 -15.62 -12.84 17.53
C TYR A 439 -14.62 -12.05 16.69
N THR A 440 -15.07 -10.94 16.13
CA THR A 440 -14.20 -9.83 15.76
C THR A 440 -14.52 -8.66 16.67
N ALA A 441 -13.49 -7.95 17.15
CA ALA A 441 -13.65 -6.72 17.90
C ALA A 441 -12.75 -5.65 17.29
N GLN A 442 -13.28 -4.48 16.96
CA GLN A 442 -12.53 -3.33 16.47
C GLN A 442 -12.65 -2.20 17.49
N VAL A 443 -11.51 -1.64 17.87
CA VAL A 443 -11.40 -0.46 18.75
C VAL A 443 -10.92 0.70 17.89
N LEU A 444 -11.77 1.71 17.75
CA LEU A 444 -11.63 2.85 16.84
C LEU A 444 -11.64 4.15 17.64
N GLY A 445 -11.03 5.21 17.10
CA GLY A 445 -10.94 6.51 17.78
C GLY A 445 -9.86 6.57 18.87
N LEU A 446 -8.89 5.66 18.84
CA LEU A 446 -7.76 5.69 19.75
C LEU A 446 -6.81 6.83 19.40
N GLU A 447 -6.28 7.51 20.40
CA GLU A 447 -5.26 8.55 20.26
C GLU A 447 -4.11 8.24 21.21
N PHE A 448 -2.98 7.79 20.66
CA PHE A 448 -1.79 7.50 21.44
C PHE A 448 -0.79 8.64 21.39
N GLU A 449 -0.07 8.81 22.49
CA GLU A 449 1.21 9.50 22.60
C GLU A 449 2.33 8.48 22.80
N ALA A 450 3.57 8.91 22.60
CA ALA A 450 4.74 8.04 22.71
C ALA A 450 4.83 7.35 24.09
N GLY A 451 4.88 6.02 24.09
CA GLY A 451 5.00 5.18 25.28
C GLY A 451 3.69 4.82 25.97
N GLN A 452 2.54 5.36 25.53
CA GLN A 452 1.24 4.92 26.02
C GLN A 452 0.90 3.53 25.49
N ASP A 453 0.16 2.76 26.29
CA ASP A 453 -0.15 1.36 26.01
C ASP A 453 -1.66 1.08 25.94
N LEU A 454 -2.02 0.04 25.19
CA LEU A 454 -3.31 -0.62 25.31
C LEU A 454 -3.07 -2.14 25.38
N THR A 455 -3.55 -2.75 26.45
CA THR A 455 -3.49 -4.20 26.64
C THR A 455 -4.89 -4.79 26.54
N VAL A 456 -5.05 -5.76 25.64
CA VAL A 456 -6.30 -6.47 25.41
C VAL A 456 -6.13 -7.95 25.75
N THR A 457 -7.07 -8.49 26.53
CA THR A 457 -7.07 -9.87 26.99
C THR A 457 -8.43 -10.52 26.75
N VAL A 458 -8.45 -11.71 26.16
CA VAL A 458 -9.65 -12.54 26.08
C VAL A 458 -9.76 -13.37 27.38
N ASP A 459 -10.63 -12.95 28.29
CA ASP A 459 -10.90 -13.66 29.55
C ASP A 459 -12.01 -14.69 29.36
N ALA A 460 -11.63 -15.81 28.72
CA ALA A 460 -12.55 -16.91 28.48
C ALA A 460 -13.11 -17.56 29.76
N ALA A 461 -12.54 -17.28 30.95
CA ALA A 461 -13.05 -17.82 32.21
C ALA A 461 -14.26 -17.04 32.73
N ASN A 462 -14.25 -15.72 32.53
CA ASN A 462 -15.36 -14.84 32.89
C ASN A 462 -16.31 -14.55 31.72
N GLY A 463 -15.88 -14.82 30.49
CA GLY A 463 -16.67 -14.57 29.30
C GLY A 463 -16.52 -13.16 28.76
N ASP A 464 -15.37 -12.51 29.02
CA ASP A 464 -15.17 -11.09 28.75
C ASP A 464 -14.02 -10.82 27.78
N LEU A 465 -14.12 -9.72 27.03
CA LEU A 465 -12.96 -9.08 26.38
C LEU A 465 -12.53 -7.87 27.20
N GLN A 466 -11.34 -7.94 27.79
CA GLN A 466 -10.80 -6.90 28.68
C GLN A 466 -9.84 -5.99 27.93
N LEU A 467 -10.04 -4.68 28.04
CA LEU A 467 -9.17 -3.61 27.57
C LEU A 467 -8.65 -2.87 28.81
N THR A 468 -7.34 -2.73 28.92
CA THR A 468 -6.68 -2.09 30.06
C THR A 468 -5.58 -1.18 29.57
N SER A 469 -5.34 -0.07 30.27
CA SER A 469 -4.22 0.82 30.01
C SER A 469 -3.74 1.48 31.30
N ASN A 470 -2.45 1.82 31.36
CA ASN A 470 -1.84 2.53 32.49
C ASN A 470 -1.57 4.02 32.20
N ASP A 471 -1.87 4.50 30.99
CA ASP A 471 -1.56 5.90 30.63
C ASP A 471 -2.38 6.43 29.43
N LEU A 472 -3.18 5.58 28.76
CA LEU A 472 -4.05 6.00 27.68
C LEU A 472 -5.37 6.50 28.26
N ALA A 473 -5.67 7.77 28.05
CA ALA A 473 -7.02 8.33 28.26
C ALA A 473 -7.83 8.13 26.98
N VAL A 474 -9.11 7.78 27.13
CA VAL A 474 -9.96 7.43 26.01
C VAL A 474 -11.23 8.28 26.09
N ASP A 475 -11.32 9.35 25.31
CA ASP A 475 -12.48 10.26 25.39
C ASP A 475 -13.64 9.81 24.46
N GLU A 476 -13.32 9.31 23.26
CA GLU A 476 -14.30 9.03 22.19
C GLU A 476 -13.96 7.73 21.44
N VAL A 477 -13.98 6.57 22.12
CA VAL A 477 -13.78 5.28 21.43
C VAL A 477 -15.09 4.67 20.96
N VAL A 478 -15.05 4.12 19.74
CA VAL A 478 -16.09 3.28 19.17
C VAL A 478 -15.62 1.83 19.17
N ILE A 479 -16.47 0.94 19.71
CA ILE A 479 -16.23 -0.50 19.69
C ILE A 479 -17.24 -1.17 18.76
N LEU A 480 -16.73 -1.85 17.74
CA LEU A 480 -17.53 -2.72 16.87
C LEU A 480 -17.23 -4.17 17.19
N VAL A 481 -18.24 -4.97 17.49
CA VAL A 481 -18.08 -6.41 17.72
C VAL A 481 -18.96 -7.19 16.75
N ALA A 482 -18.38 -8.08 15.96
CA ALA A 482 -19.15 -9.10 15.26
C ALA A 482 -19.03 -10.43 16.01
N ARG A 483 -20.16 -11.09 16.25
CA ARG A 483 -20.26 -12.43 16.81
C ARG A 483 -20.77 -13.38 15.74
N LEU A 484 -20.03 -14.45 15.48
CA LEU A 484 -20.38 -15.45 14.49
C LEU A 484 -20.52 -16.82 15.14
N THR A 485 -21.59 -17.53 14.82
CA THR A 485 -21.80 -18.94 15.19
C THR A 485 -22.06 -19.78 13.94
N ALA A 486 -22.26 -21.09 14.14
CA ALA A 486 -22.70 -21.96 13.07
C ALA A 486 -24.12 -21.66 12.57
N ASP A 487 -24.92 -20.93 13.35
CA ASP A 487 -26.35 -20.72 13.11
C ASP A 487 -26.70 -19.25 12.80
N ASP A 488 -25.92 -18.29 13.30
CA ASP A 488 -26.20 -16.85 13.19
C ASP A 488 -24.94 -15.97 13.22
N GLU A 489 -25.14 -14.71 12.84
CA GLU A 489 -24.19 -13.61 13.02
C GLU A 489 -24.90 -12.39 13.60
N ALA A 490 -24.20 -11.63 14.44
CA ALA A 490 -24.71 -10.40 15.03
C ALA A 490 -23.60 -9.35 15.13
N VAL A 491 -23.95 -8.08 14.95
CA VAL A 491 -23.02 -6.96 15.09
C VAL A 491 -23.51 -6.02 16.19
N PHE A 492 -22.60 -5.69 17.09
CA PHE A 492 -22.71 -4.64 18.09
C PHE A 492 -21.89 -3.43 17.66
N ALA A 493 -22.44 -2.23 17.82
CA ALA A 493 -21.68 -0.99 17.75
C ALA A 493 -21.97 -0.13 18.97
N SER A 494 -20.93 0.35 19.65
CA SER A 494 -21.08 1.36 20.70
C SER A 494 -21.14 2.77 20.10
N GLN A 495 -21.87 3.66 20.77
CA GLN A 495 -21.58 5.10 20.69
C GLN A 495 -20.22 5.41 21.36
N GLU A 496 -19.80 6.68 21.34
CA GLU A 496 -18.61 7.16 22.06
C GLU A 496 -18.64 6.71 23.53
N ALA A 497 -17.66 5.87 23.89
CA ALA A 497 -17.40 5.49 25.27
C ALA A 497 -16.19 6.29 25.77
N ALA A 498 -16.42 7.11 26.80
CA ALA A 498 -15.37 7.79 27.52
C ALA A 498 -14.89 6.92 28.69
N VAL A 499 -13.59 6.74 28.82
CA VAL A 499 -12.93 6.02 29.91
C VAL A 499 -11.71 6.84 30.38
N SER A 500 -11.56 6.99 31.69
CA SER A 500 -10.45 7.77 32.28
C SER A 500 -9.09 7.15 32.00
N SER A 501 -8.00 7.90 32.21
CA SER A 501 -6.65 7.30 32.29
C SER A 501 -6.58 6.28 33.43
N ASP A 502 -5.75 5.24 33.29
CA ASP A 502 -5.64 4.11 34.24
C ASP A 502 -6.91 3.24 34.32
N PHE A 503 -7.51 2.90 33.18
CA PHE A 503 -8.79 2.18 33.16
C PHE A 503 -8.66 0.67 32.96
N GLY A 504 -9.68 -0.03 33.46
CA GLY A 504 -10.10 -1.33 32.96
C GLY A 504 -11.51 -1.28 32.39
N LEU A 505 -11.70 -1.79 31.17
CA LEU A 505 -12.99 -1.96 30.53
C LEU A 505 -13.13 -3.42 30.11
N ALA A 506 -14.21 -4.10 30.49
CA ALA A 506 -14.50 -5.46 30.03
C ALA A 506 -15.84 -5.49 29.30
N LEU A 507 -15.88 -6.15 28.14
CA LEU A 507 -17.11 -6.39 27.40
C LEU A 507 -17.64 -7.76 27.78
N ASP A 508 -18.83 -7.82 28.37
CA ASP A 508 -19.50 -9.08 28.74
C ASP A 508 -20.10 -9.75 27.49
N LEU A 509 -19.28 -10.58 26.83
CA LEU A 509 -19.62 -11.22 25.57
C LEU A 509 -20.49 -12.46 25.75
N ASP A 510 -20.29 -13.20 26.86
CA ASP A 510 -21.00 -14.45 27.13
C ASP A 510 -22.49 -14.21 27.46
N ASN A 511 -22.83 -13.07 28.06
CA ASN A 511 -24.23 -12.72 28.35
C ASN A 511 -24.90 -11.90 27.24
N TRP A 512 -24.18 -11.53 26.17
CA TRP A 512 -24.77 -10.85 25.03
C TRP A 512 -25.27 -11.86 23.98
N ASP A 513 -26.59 -11.89 23.77
CA ASP A 513 -27.26 -12.84 22.87
C ASP A 513 -27.24 -12.40 21.38
N GLY A 514 -26.46 -11.36 21.05
CA GLY A 514 -26.43 -10.75 19.73
C GLY A 514 -27.50 -9.67 19.51
N VAL A 515 -28.35 -9.39 20.50
CA VAL A 515 -29.47 -8.45 20.36
C VAL A 515 -29.45 -7.39 21.47
N GLY A 516 -29.70 -6.14 21.09
CA GLY A 516 -29.81 -5.04 22.06
C GLY A 516 -28.49 -4.73 22.76
N ALA A 517 -28.59 -4.12 23.94
CA ALA A 517 -27.43 -3.60 24.67
C ALA A 517 -26.46 -4.69 25.14
N MET A 518 -25.16 -4.37 25.12
CA MET A 518 -24.09 -5.16 25.72
C MET A 518 -23.72 -4.54 27.07
N THR A 519 -23.38 -5.36 28.06
CA THR A 519 -22.92 -4.85 29.35
C THR A 519 -21.42 -4.62 29.29
N PHE A 520 -20.99 -3.41 29.62
CA PHE A 520 -19.59 -3.07 29.84
C PHE A 520 -19.33 -3.05 31.34
N LEU A 521 -18.31 -3.77 31.79
CA LEU A 521 -17.83 -3.76 33.16
C LEU A 521 -16.69 -2.75 33.24
N VAL A 522 -16.78 -1.78 34.13
CA VAL A 522 -15.81 -0.68 34.24
C VAL A 522 -15.10 -0.74 35.58
N ASP A 523 -13.78 -0.65 35.52
CA ASP A 523 -12.82 -0.46 36.60
C ASP A 523 -12.24 0.95 36.43
N ASP A 524 -12.85 1.93 37.12
CA ASP A 524 -12.53 3.35 37.02
C ASP A 524 -11.23 3.72 37.79
N ASP A 525 -10.77 2.87 38.72
CA ASP A 525 -9.62 3.16 39.57
C ASP A 525 -8.38 2.28 39.30
N GLY A 526 -8.51 1.37 38.34
CA GLY A 526 -7.43 0.53 37.82
C GLY A 526 -6.94 -0.50 38.83
N ASP A 527 -7.73 -0.85 39.85
CA ASP A 527 -7.33 -1.80 40.88
C ASP A 527 -7.45 -3.28 40.48
N GLY A 528 -8.00 -3.53 39.28
CA GLY A 528 -8.25 -4.84 38.70
C GLY A 528 -9.60 -5.43 39.13
N THR A 529 -10.48 -4.64 39.77
CA THR A 529 -11.84 -5.05 40.10
C THR A 529 -12.85 -4.18 39.37
N TYR A 530 -13.77 -4.82 38.64
CA TYR A 530 -14.83 -4.11 37.93
C TYR A 530 -16.01 -3.86 38.87
N GLU A 531 -16.29 -2.60 39.22
CA GLU A 531 -17.36 -2.25 40.17
C GLU A 531 -18.63 -1.73 39.52
N THR A 532 -18.56 -1.33 38.24
CA THR A 532 -19.68 -0.69 37.55
C THR A 532 -20.09 -1.46 36.30
N ASP A 533 -21.33 -1.96 36.32
CA ASP A 533 -21.98 -2.53 35.14
C ASP A 533 -22.71 -1.41 34.36
N VAL A 534 -22.28 -1.15 33.13
CA VAL A 534 -22.83 -0.12 32.24
C VAL A 534 -23.50 -0.80 31.04
N PRO A 535 -24.84 -0.82 30.93
CA PRO A 535 -25.50 -1.30 29.73
C PRO A 535 -25.30 -0.27 28.60
N VAL A 536 -24.53 -0.66 27.57
CA VAL A 536 -24.26 0.15 26.38
C VAL A 536 -25.20 -0.26 25.25
N PRO A 537 -26.05 0.65 24.73
CA PRO A 537 -26.94 0.36 23.62
C PRO A 537 -26.18 -0.11 22.38
N ASN A 538 -26.75 -1.08 21.66
CA ASN A 538 -26.28 -1.44 20.33
C ASN A 538 -26.85 -0.45 19.30
N GLU A 539 -25.97 0.34 18.71
CA GLU A 539 -26.30 1.34 17.72
C GLU A 539 -26.22 0.78 16.30
N PRO A 540 -26.99 1.31 15.34
CA PRO A 540 -26.75 1.03 13.93
C PRO A 540 -25.32 1.42 13.55
N VAL A 541 -24.59 0.53 12.88
CA VAL A 541 -23.20 0.78 12.43
C VAL A 541 -23.10 2.09 11.65
N ALA A 542 -24.08 2.37 10.78
CA ALA A 542 -24.15 3.61 10.02
C ALA A 542 -24.07 4.89 10.89
N ASN A 543 -24.64 4.86 12.11
CA ASN A 543 -24.66 6.03 13.00
C ASN A 543 -23.30 6.33 13.64
N VAL A 544 -22.41 5.34 13.74
CA VAL A 544 -21.12 5.48 14.42
C VAL A 544 -19.96 5.69 13.45
N LEU A 545 -20.20 5.54 12.13
CA LEU A 545 -19.16 5.72 11.10
C LEU A 545 -18.56 7.12 11.12
N GLY A 546 -19.34 8.15 11.45
CA GLY A 546 -18.84 9.53 11.53
C GLY A 546 -17.81 9.75 12.64
N THR A 547 -17.83 8.93 13.70
CA THR A 547 -16.86 8.98 14.81
C THR A 547 -15.55 8.27 14.44
N ILE A 548 -15.55 7.37 13.46
CA ILE A 548 -14.33 6.67 12.99
C ILE A 548 -13.33 7.66 12.36
N GLY A 549 -13.82 8.78 11.83
CA GLY A 549 -12.99 9.87 11.31
C GLY A 549 -12.92 9.87 9.78
N VAL A 550 -11.72 9.64 9.23
CA VAL A 550 -11.45 9.83 7.79
C VAL A 550 -11.96 8.68 6.92
N PRO A 551 -12.27 8.93 5.62
CA PRO A 551 -12.76 7.93 4.68
C PRO A 551 -11.99 6.59 4.65
N GLU A 552 -10.66 6.64 4.72
CA GLU A 552 -9.79 5.46 4.71
C GLU A 552 -10.03 4.54 5.92
N ALA A 553 -10.11 5.12 7.12
CA ALA A 553 -10.39 4.38 8.35
C ALA A 553 -11.81 3.78 8.34
N ILE A 554 -12.78 4.51 7.79
CA ILE A 554 -14.16 4.02 7.60
C ILE A 554 -14.15 2.82 6.67
N MET A 555 -13.49 2.92 5.51
CA MET A 555 -13.41 1.83 4.53
C MET A 555 -12.76 0.58 5.13
N GLY A 556 -11.62 0.75 5.82
CA GLY A 556 -10.92 -0.35 6.49
C GLY A 556 -11.79 -1.05 7.54
N SER A 557 -12.53 -0.28 8.34
CA SER A 557 -13.46 -0.81 9.35
C SER A 557 -14.65 -1.54 8.74
N LEU A 558 -15.19 -1.01 7.63
CA LEU A 558 -16.32 -1.59 6.91
C LEU A 558 -15.94 -2.89 6.20
N GLN A 559 -14.74 -3.00 5.62
CA GLN A 559 -14.24 -4.27 5.05
C GLN A 559 -14.28 -5.44 6.05
N ASN A 560 -14.08 -5.14 7.34
CA ASN A 560 -14.11 -6.13 8.42
C ASN A 560 -15.50 -6.44 8.96
N THR A 561 -16.49 -5.58 8.71
CA THR A 561 -17.81 -5.64 9.36
C THR A 561 -18.93 -5.96 8.38
N LEU A 562 -18.89 -5.40 7.17
CA LEU A 562 -19.94 -5.53 6.16
C LEU A 562 -20.34 -6.97 5.85
N PRO A 563 -19.41 -7.95 5.76
CA PRO A 563 -19.80 -9.34 5.50
C PRO A 563 -20.71 -9.98 6.56
N TYR A 564 -20.86 -9.32 7.74
CA TYR A 564 -21.67 -9.79 8.86
C TYR A 564 -22.93 -8.95 9.09
N LEU A 565 -23.22 -8.00 8.19
CA LEU A 565 -24.39 -7.13 8.28
C LEU A 565 -25.52 -7.64 7.40
N ASN A 566 -26.75 -7.48 7.88
CA ASN A 566 -27.93 -7.79 7.08
C ASN A 566 -28.27 -6.66 6.09
N ALA A 567 -29.15 -6.95 5.13
CA ALA A 567 -29.52 -6.03 4.05
C ALA A 567 -30.07 -4.66 4.52
N ASN A 568 -30.74 -4.60 5.68
CA ASN A 568 -31.21 -3.31 6.19
C ASN A 568 -30.03 -2.48 6.72
N GLN A 569 -29.10 -3.10 7.43
CA GLN A 569 -27.92 -2.43 7.96
C GLN A 569 -26.98 -1.96 6.84
N THR A 570 -26.80 -2.77 5.79
CA THR A 570 -25.99 -2.36 4.63
C THR A 570 -26.67 -1.22 3.86
N SER A 571 -27.99 -1.22 3.76
CA SER A 571 -28.76 -0.10 3.17
C SER A 571 -28.62 1.19 3.98
N ASP A 572 -28.64 1.11 5.31
CA ASP A 572 -28.42 2.27 6.18
C ASP A 572 -26.99 2.85 6.01
N ILE A 573 -26.00 1.97 5.82
CA ILE A 573 -24.61 2.39 5.53
C ILE A 573 -24.54 3.08 4.17
N ALA A 574 -25.14 2.49 3.13
CA ALA A 574 -25.18 3.05 1.79
C ALA A 574 -25.81 4.45 1.75
N ALA A 575 -26.84 4.69 2.56
CA ALA A 575 -27.47 6.00 2.70
C ALA A 575 -26.60 7.03 3.46
N THR A 576 -25.70 6.55 4.33
CA THR A 576 -24.92 7.39 5.24
C THR A 576 -23.56 7.75 4.69
N LEU A 577 -22.86 6.80 4.06
CA LEU A 577 -21.51 6.95 3.51
C LEU A 577 -21.28 8.26 2.74
N PRO A 578 -22.18 8.69 1.84
CA PRO A 578 -21.98 9.92 1.10
C PRO A 578 -21.92 11.20 1.94
N THR A 579 -22.41 11.15 3.18
CA THR A 579 -22.43 12.29 4.10
C THR A 579 -21.16 12.41 4.94
N LEU A 580 -20.26 11.43 4.85
CA LEU A 580 -19.06 11.30 5.69
C LEU A 580 -17.81 11.93 5.07
N GLY A 581 -17.99 12.93 4.19
CA GLY A 581 -16.88 13.71 3.65
C GLY A 581 -16.05 13.03 2.56
N PHE A 582 -16.52 11.91 2.00
CA PHE A 582 -15.89 11.27 0.85
C PHE A 582 -15.90 12.20 -0.38
N THR A 583 -14.78 12.30 -1.08
CA THR A 583 -14.73 12.79 -2.45
C THR A 583 -15.49 11.86 -3.39
N GLY A 584 -15.81 12.32 -4.60
CA GLY A 584 -16.42 11.46 -5.61
C GLY A 584 -15.55 10.25 -5.95
N ALA A 585 -14.22 10.45 -6.04
CA ALA A 585 -13.27 9.35 -6.26
C ALA A 585 -13.28 8.32 -5.12
N GLU A 586 -13.13 8.76 -3.87
CA GLU A 586 -13.12 7.86 -2.71
C GLU A 586 -14.44 7.12 -2.54
N LEU A 587 -15.59 7.80 -2.78
CA LEU A 587 -16.89 7.15 -2.71
C LEU A 587 -17.05 6.10 -3.80
N GLY A 588 -16.60 6.41 -5.03
CA GLY A 588 -16.59 5.45 -6.15
C GLY A 588 -15.72 4.23 -5.86
N GLN A 589 -14.51 4.44 -5.34
CA GLN A 589 -13.61 3.37 -4.90
C GLN A 589 -14.21 2.54 -3.78
N THR A 590 -14.85 3.18 -2.80
CA THR A 590 -15.51 2.49 -1.68
C THR A 590 -16.63 1.59 -2.17
N TYR A 591 -17.49 2.07 -3.07
CA TYR A 591 -18.57 1.25 -3.64
C TYR A 591 -18.07 0.15 -4.57
N GLN A 592 -16.96 0.38 -5.26
CA GLN A 592 -16.31 -0.64 -6.07
C GLN A 592 -15.72 -1.76 -5.20
N ALA A 593 -15.01 -1.40 -4.12
CA ALA A 593 -14.41 -2.36 -3.20
C ALA A 593 -15.45 -3.07 -2.31
N LEU A 594 -16.58 -2.41 -2.05
CA LEU A 594 -17.65 -2.88 -1.19
C LEU A 594 -19.02 -2.78 -1.91
N PRO A 595 -19.30 -3.62 -2.92
CA PRO A 595 -20.54 -3.52 -3.70
C PRO A 595 -21.82 -3.60 -2.85
N SER A 596 -21.79 -4.35 -1.75
CA SER A 596 -22.91 -4.45 -0.80
C SER A 596 -23.23 -3.14 -0.07
N ALA A 597 -22.32 -2.16 -0.06
CA ALA A 597 -22.51 -0.84 0.51
C ALA A 597 -23.00 0.19 -0.53
N GLN A 598 -23.19 -0.22 -1.79
CA GLN A 598 -23.77 0.64 -2.82
C GLN A 598 -25.29 0.76 -2.63
N PRO A 599 -25.88 1.97 -2.79
CA PRO A 599 -27.32 2.13 -2.71
C PRO A 599 -28.03 1.54 -3.94
N ASP A 600 -29.20 0.92 -3.74
CA ASP A 600 -30.05 0.38 -4.81
C ASP A 600 -30.41 1.43 -5.88
N ASP A 601 -30.70 2.66 -5.45
CA ASP A 601 -30.95 3.82 -6.32
C ASP A 601 -29.72 4.73 -6.32
N LEU A 602 -28.68 4.31 -7.05
CA LEU A 602 -27.43 5.06 -7.13
C LEU A 602 -27.61 6.46 -7.70
N ALA A 603 -28.40 6.62 -8.76
CA ALA A 603 -28.68 7.92 -9.36
C ALA A 603 -29.38 8.84 -8.35
N GLY A 604 -30.40 8.36 -7.65
CA GLY A 604 -31.09 9.11 -6.61
C GLY A 604 -30.18 9.52 -5.46
N ALA A 605 -29.30 8.61 -5.00
CA ALA A 605 -28.33 8.90 -3.95
C ALA A 605 -27.33 9.98 -4.37
N LEU A 606 -26.73 9.86 -5.56
CA LEU A 606 -25.77 10.83 -6.09
C LEU A 606 -26.42 12.20 -6.35
N ALA A 607 -27.68 12.24 -6.79
CA ALA A 607 -28.42 13.49 -6.99
C ALA A 607 -28.60 14.30 -5.69
N LEU A 608 -28.61 13.64 -4.52
CA LEU A 608 -28.69 14.31 -3.21
C LEU A 608 -27.38 14.95 -2.79
N LEU A 609 -26.25 14.47 -3.31
CA LEU A 609 -24.92 14.98 -2.99
C LEU A 609 -24.57 16.25 -3.76
N ASP A 610 -25.27 16.51 -4.88
CA ASP A 610 -25.04 17.66 -5.75
C ASP A 610 -23.54 17.80 -6.11
N LEU A 611 -22.89 16.66 -6.40
CA LEU A 611 -21.46 16.62 -6.72
C LEU A 611 -21.16 17.53 -7.92
N PRO A 612 -20.08 18.32 -7.88
CA PRO A 612 -19.65 19.08 -9.04
C PRO A 612 -19.31 18.12 -10.20
N PRO A 613 -19.42 18.56 -11.47
CA PRO A 613 -19.22 17.68 -12.62
C PRO A 613 -17.88 16.93 -12.62
N SER A 614 -16.81 17.54 -12.08
CA SER A 614 -15.51 16.90 -11.92
C SER A 614 -15.56 15.70 -10.96
N GLU A 615 -16.17 15.87 -9.79
CA GLU A 615 -16.30 14.80 -8.78
C GLU A 615 -17.24 13.69 -9.23
N LEU A 616 -18.33 14.02 -9.93
CA LEU A 616 -19.21 13.01 -10.52
C LEU A 616 -18.50 12.21 -11.64
N GLY A 617 -17.63 12.88 -12.42
CA GLY A 617 -16.77 12.20 -13.38
C GLY A 617 -15.75 11.28 -12.69
N ASN A 618 -15.08 11.78 -11.65
CA ASN A 618 -14.14 11.01 -10.84
C ASN A 618 -14.79 9.78 -10.20
N PHE A 619 -15.99 9.95 -9.62
CA PHE A 619 -16.82 8.88 -9.09
C PHE A 619 -17.10 7.81 -10.14
N THR A 620 -17.52 8.23 -11.34
CA THR A 620 -17.86 7.31 -12.43
C THR A 620 -16.65 6.46 -12.86
N VAL A 621 -15.48 7.08 -12.96
CA VAL A 621 -14.24 6.39 -13.32
C VAL A 621 -13.73 5.48 -12.20
N ALA A 622 -13.87 5.91 -10.93
CA ALA A 622 -13.51 5.15 -9.75
C ALA A 622 -14.43 3.92 -9.54
N LEU A 623 -15.72 4.07 -9.83
CA LEU A 623 -16.70 2.98 -9.78
C LEU A 623 -16.55 2.01 -10.96
N ARG A 624 -15.78 2.37 -12.00
CA ARG A 624 -15.49 1.54 -13.19
C ARG A 624 -16.74 1.17 -14.00
N LEU A 625 -17.71 2.08 -14.11
CA LEU A 625 -18.89 1.85 -14.96
C LEU A 625 -18.49 1.74 -16.44
N ASP A 626 -19.05 0.75 -17.13
CA ASP A 626 -18.86 0.63 -18.58
C ASP A 626 -19.54 1.82 -19.31
N PRO A 627 -19.27 2.07 -20.60
CA PRO A 627 -19.87 3.19 -21.33
C PRO A 627 -21.42 3.17 -21.36
N THR A 628 -22.02 1.98 -21.33
CA THR A 628 -23.48 1.79 -21.29
C THR A 628 -24.03 2.13 -19.91
N GLU A 629 -23.43 1.58 -18.86
CA GLU A 629 -23.80 1.85 -17.46
C GLU A 629 -23.62 3.33 -17.11
N THR A 630 -22.50 3.92 -17.55
CA THR A 630 -22.25 5.36 -17.45
C THR A 630 -23.38 6.16 -18.10
N THR A 631 -23.76 5.80 -19.33
CA THR A 631 -24.84 6.51 -20.03
C THR A 631 -26.17 6.40 -19.28
N ILE A 632 -26.50 5.21 -18.76
CA ILE A 632 -27.71 4.97 -17.97
C ILE A 632 -27.70 5.83 -16.70
N LEU A 633 -26.59 5.81 -15.94
CA LEU A 633 -26.45 6.60 -14.72
C LEU A 633 -26.65 8.09 -14.99
N LEU A 634 -25.98 8.63 -16.01
CA LEU A 634 -26.07 10.06 -16.36
C LEU A 634 -27.47 10.46 -16.83
N ASP A 635 -28.18 9.57 -17.53
CA ASP A 635 -29.57 9.80 -17.95
C ASP A 635 -30.53 9.78 -16.74
N ASP A 636 -30.35 8.84 -15.81
CA ASP A 636 -31.18 8.70 -14.61
C ASP A 636 -30.97 9.84 -13.61
N LEU A 637 -29.78 10.46 -13.60
CA LEU A 637 -29.50 11.66 -12.82
C LEU A 637 -30.29 12.90 -13.29
N GLY A 638 -30.86 12.87 -14.49
CA GLY A 638 -31.68 13.98 -15.02
C GLY A 638 -30.90 15.28 -15.22
N LEU A 639 -29.61 15.18 -15.54
CA LEU A 639 -28.71 16.32 -15.75
C LEU A 639 -29.13 17.17 -16.96
N THR A 640 -28.78 18.46 -16.96
CA THR A 640 -28.91 19.29 -18.16
C THR A 640 -27.87 18.88 -19.20
N ASP A 641 -28.13 19.12 -20.49
CA ASP A 641 -27.16 18.82 -21.56
C ASP A 641 -25.77 19.44 -21.31
N GLU A 642 -25.75 20.65 -20.72
CA GLU A 642 -24.51 21.36 -20.37
C GLU A 642 -23.73 20.65 -19.26
N VAL A 643 -24.42 20.24 -18.18
CA VAL A 643 -23.81 19.52 -17.06
C VAL A 643 -23.36 18.13 -17.50
N LYS A 644 -24.18 17.40 -18.26
CA LYS A 644 -23.84 16.08 -18.80
C LYS A 644 -22.57 16.14 -19.65
N THR A 645 -22.45 17.14 -20.53
CA THR A 645 -21.24 17.36 -21.34
C THR A 645 -20.02 17.63 -20.46
N ALA A 646 -20.17 18.38 -19.36
CA ALA A 646 -19.07 18.63 -18.43
C ALA A 646 -18.64 17.36 -17.67
N VAL A 647 -19.57 16.50 -17.28
CA VAL A 647 -19.28 15.21 -16.64
C VAL A 647 -18.56 14.26 -17.60
N GLU A 648 -19.04 14.14 -18.85
CA GLU A 648 -18.39 13.33 -19.88
C GLU A 648 -16.95 13.80 -20.17
N ALA A 649 -16.73 15.13 -20.17
CA ALA A 649 -15.39 15.70 -20.28
C ALA A 649 -14.52 15.36 -19.05
N ALA A 650 -15.07 15.40 -17.83
CA ALA A 650 -14.36 15.02 -16.61
C ALA A 650 -13.99 13.53 -16.60
N ILE A 651 -14.88 12.64 -17.05
CA ILE A 651 -14.60 11.20 -17.21
C ILE A 651 -13.43 11.00 -18.17
N THR A 652 -13.46 11.66 -19.33
CA THR A 652 -12.39 11.57 -20.33
C THR A 652 -11.07 12.10 -19.78
N ALA A 653 -11.10 13.23 -19.07
CA ALA A 653 -9.91 13.82 -18.45
C ALA A 653 -9.30 12.90 -17.38
N ARG A 654 -10.14 12.29 -16.54
CA ARG A 654 -9.71 11.36 -15.50
C ARG A 654 -9.13 10.07 -16.09
N GLN A 655 -9.75 9.52 -17.12
CA GLN A 655 -9.22 8.35 -17.85
C GLN A 655 -7.86 8.66 -18.48
N ASN A 656 -7.74 9.81 -19.16
CA ASN A 656 -6.46 10.23 -19.74
C ASN A 656 -5.36 10.35 -18.67
N LEU A 657 -5.68 10.90 -17.49
CA LEU A 657 -4.73 10.96 -16.38
C LEU A 657 -4.27 9.56 -15.94
N LEU A 658 -5.21 8.63 -15.74
CA LEU A 658 -4.89 7.26 -15.32
C LEU A 658 -4.09 6.49 -16.37
N ASP A 659 -4.39 6.69 -17.65
CA ASP A 659 -3.65 6.11 -18.77
C ASP A 659 -2.23 6.68 -18.84
N THR A 660 -2.07 8.00 -18.65
CA THR A 660 -0.76 8.64 -18.59
C THR A 660 0.05 8.17 -17.37
N LEU A 661 -0.58 8.00 -16.21
CA LEU A 661 0.08 7.41 -15.03
C LEU A 661 0.55 5.98 -15.32
N ALA A 662 -0.24 5.22 -16.08
CA ALA A 662 0.16 3.89 -16.51
C ALA A 662 1.33 3.91 -17.47
N GLU A 663 1.37 4.85 -18.40
CA GLU A 663 2.50 5.02 -19.29
C GLU A 663 3.78 5.45 -18.53
N TRP A 664 3.66 6.29 -17.51
CA TRP A 664 4.81 6.69 -16.70
C TRP A 664 5.38 5.54 -15.87
N GLU A 665 4.53 4.80 -15.15
CA GLU A 665 4.95 3.60 -14.44
C GLU A 665 5.54 2.55 -15.40
N PHE A 666 4.96 2.42 -16.59
CA PHE A 666 5.48 1.58 -17.69
C PHE A 666 6.89 1.97 -18.12
N LEU A 667 7.16 3.28 -18.22
CA LEU A 667 8.46 3.78 -18.67
C LEU A 667 9.54 3.60 -17.60
N ASN A 668 9.12 3.53 -16.32
CA ASN A 668 9.99 3.40 -15.17
C ASN A 668 11.28 4.27 -15.30
N PRO A 669 11.11 5.59 -15.44
CA PRO A 669 12.08 6.45 -16.14
C PRO A 669 13.24 6.93 -15.25
N PRO A 670 14.49 6.96 -15.77
CA PRO A 670 15.81 6.99 -15.09
C PRO A 670 16.06 8.01 -13.95
N ASP A 671 15.23 9.03 -13.78
CA ASP A 671 15.24 9.97 -12.64
C ASP A 671 14.00 10.89 -12.68
N ASP A 672 13.76 11.62 -11.58
CA ASP A 672 12.74 12.70 -11.48
C ASP A 672 12.93 13.81 -12.54
N GLY A 673 14.13 13.88 -13.17
CA GLY A 673 14.43 14.80 -14.26
C GLY A 673 13.71 14.48 -15.56
N ALA A 674 13.24 13.25 -15.74
CA ALA A 674 12.43 12.82 -16.88
C ALA A 674 10.95 13.21 -16.76
N LEU A 675 10.47 13.52 -15.54
CA LEU A 675 9.05 13.80 -15.28
C LEU A 675 8.54 15.07 -15.97
N PRO A 676 9.26 16.22 -15.90
CA PRO A 676 8.84 17.41 -16.63
C PRO A 676 8.80 17.22 -18.15
N ASP A 677 9.74 16.46 -18.71
CA ASP A 677 9.82 16.20 -20.15
C ASP A 677 8.68 15.25 -20.58
N PHE A 678 8.40 14.21 -19.80
CA PHE A 678 7.27 13.32 -20.03
C PHE A 678 5.94 14.08 -19.96
N LEU A 679 5.67 14.81 -18.87
CA LEU A 679 4.44 15.59 -18.71
C LEU A 679 4.21 16.59 -19.85
N ALA A 680 5.28 17.19 -20.37
CA ALA A 680 5.21 18.11 -21.51
C ALA A 680 4.75 17.44 -22.81
N GLU A 681 4.92 16.11 -22.94
CA GLU A 681 4.53 15.33 -24.12
C GLU A 681 3.10 14.76 -24.02
N GLN A 682 2.55 14.62 -22.81
CA GLN A 682 1.29 13.93 -22.54
C GLN A 682 0.02 14.78 -22.77
N GLY A 683 0.18 16.10 -22.89
CA GLY A 683 -0.93 17.01 -23.18
C GLY A 683 -1.96 17.14 -22.04
N LEU A 684 -1.55 16.84 -20.80
CA LEU A 684 -2.34 17.07 -19.58
C LEU A 684 -2.56 18.59 -19.36
N SER A 685 -3.69 18.97 -18.75
CA SER A 685 -3.84 20.34 -18.22
C SER A 685 -2.91 20.58 -17.04
N ASP A 686 -2.69 21.85 -16.65
CA ASP A 686 -1.89 22.19 -15.47
C ASP A 686 -2.42 21.47 -14.21
N ASP A 687 -3.75 21.48 -14.00
CA ASP A 687 -4.38 20.78 -12.86
C ASP A 687 -4.18 19.25 -12.92
N GLN A 688 -4.26 18.65 -14.12
CA GLN A 688 -4.02 17.22 -14.31
C GLN A 688 -2.54 16.86 -14.12
N ALA A 689 -1.63 17.75 -14.49
CA ALA A 689 -0.20 17.56 -14.27
C ALA A 689 0.14 17.68 -12.79
N ASP A 690 -0.45 18.64 -12.06
CA ASP A 690 -0.29 18.76 -10.61
C ASP A 690 -0.83 17.52 -9.88
N GLU A 691 -2.02 17.04 -10.28
CA GLU A 691 -2.59 15.79 -9.75
C GLU A 691 -1.74 14.57 -10.12
N PHE A 692 -1.25 14.50 -11.35
CA PHE A 692 -0.33 13.44 -11.78
C PHE A 692 0.91 13.39 -10.89
N VAL A 693 1.57 14.55 -10.66
CA VAL A 693 2.77 14.65 -9.83
C VAL A 693 2.46 14.16 -8.41
N ALA A 694 1.32 14.55 -7.85
CA ALA A 694 0.88 14.11 -6.53
C ALA A 694 0.56 12.60 -6.44
N LEU A 695 0.26 11.95 -7.57
CA LEU A 695 -0.01 10.50 -7.64
C LEU A 695 1.26 9.68 -7.92
N VAL A 696 2.24 10.25 -8.61
CA VAL A 696 3.53 9.60 -8.93
C VAL A 696 4.51 9.69 -7.77
N GLU A 697 4.63 10.87 -7.18
CA GLU A 697 5.47 11.08 -6.02
C GLU A 697 4.61 10.74 -4.79
N PRO A 698 5.03 9.83 -3.88
CA PRO A 698 4.40 9.82 -2.57
C PRO A 698 4.47 11.25 -2.03
N PRO A 699 3.43 11.77 -1.36
CA PRO A 699 3.53 13.07 -0.72
C PRO A 699 4.85 13.05 0.05
N PRO A 700 5.73 14.05 -0.13
CA PRO A 700 7.03 14.02 0.52
C PRO A 700 6.77 13.69 1.98
N PRO A 701 7.58 12.82 2.62
CA PRO A 701 7.64 12.82 4.08
C PRO A 701 7.71 14.29 4.44
N PRO A 702 6.88 14.86 5.34
CA PRO A 702 7.04 16.23 5.77
C PRO A 702 8.51 16.38 6.10
N THR A 703 9.24 17.02 5.20
CA THR A 703 10.67 16.83 5.19
C THR A 703 11.10 17.56 6.44
N ALA A 704 11.94 16.94 7.26
CA ALA A 704 12.63 17.61 8.36
C ALA A 704 13.57 18.75 7.85
N THR A 705 13.38 19.22 6.61
CA THR A 705 14.04 20.34 5.96
C THR A 705 13.10 21.23 5.11
N ASP A 706 11.81 20.93 4.95
CA ASP A 706 10.75 21.91 4.64
C ASP A 706 9.99 22.27 5.91
N GLU A 707 10.80 22.68 6.89
CA GLU A 707 10.35 23.58 7.92
C GLU A 707 11.19 24.85 7.83
N PRO A 708 10.54 25.99 8.02
CA PRO A 708 10.42 26.36 9.41
C PRO A 708 8.95 26.35 9.85
N VAL A 709 8.54 25.29 10.55
CA VAL A 709 7.94 25.57 11.86
C VAL A 709 9.08 26.16 12.69
N LEU A 710 9.22 27.47 12.59
CA LEU A 710 9.49 28.19 13.80
C LEU A 710 8.19 28.07 14.61
N PRO A 711 8.29 27.74 15.91
CA PRO A 711 7.17 27.25 16.70
C PRO A 711 6.03 28.25 16.70
N ALA A 712 4.88 27.86 17.26
CA ALA A 712 4.08 28.84 18.00
C ALA A 712 5.03 29.60 18.95
N VAL A 713 5.53 30.77 18.52
CA VAL A 713 6.54 31.50 19.26
C VAL A 713 5.78 32.23 20.36
N ASN A 714 5.85 31.69 21.58
CA ASN A 714 5.62 32.45 22.80
C ASN A 714 6.74 33.49 23.04
N ALA A 715 7.16 34.24 22.02
CA ALA A 715 8.19 35.27 22.13
C ALA A 715 8.02 36.41 21.09
N PRO A 716 8.29 37.67 21.47
CA PRO A 716 7.99 38.87 20.66
C PRO A 716 9.00 39.19 19.54
N GLU A 717 9.75 38.22 19.00
CA GLU A 717 10.98 38.48 18.22
C GLU A 717 11.02 37.86 16.81
N ALA A 718 9.87 37.54 16.20
CA ALA A 718 9.80 37.12 14.79
C ALA A 718 9.90 38.33 13.86
N CYS A 719 10.88 38.35 12.94
CA CYS A 719 11.09 39.45 11.99
C CYS A 719 10.64 39.04 10.59
N SER A 720 10.10 39.99 9.81
CA SER A 720 9.74 39.72 8.41
C SER A 720 10.98 39.53 7.53
N SER A 721 10.85 38.82 6.41
CA SER A 721 11.88 38.69 5.38
C SER A 721 11.36 39.14 4.01
N ASP A 722 12.19 39.79 3.19
CA ASP A 722 11.78 40.38 1.90
C ASP A 722 11.97 39.39 0.73
N ASN A 723 11.15 38.35 0.72
CA ASN A 723 11.23 37.28 -0.27
C ASN A 723 9.86 36.64 -0.45
N GLY A 724 9.09 37.18 -1.40
CA GLY A 724 7.80 36.64 -1.82
C GLY A 724 7.07 37.52 -2.84
N ALA A 725 6.07 36.94 -3.52
CA ALA A 725 5.13 37.69 -4.36
C ALA A 725 4.21 38.59 -3.51
N ALA A 726 3.63 39.62 -4.11
CA ALA A 726 2.72 40.53 -3.41
C ALA A 726 1.32 39.91 -3.25
N VAL A 727 0.81 39.84 -2.02
CA VAL A 727 -0.44 39.18 -1.63
C VAL A 727 -1.42 40.21 -1.05
N ALA A 728 -2.72 40.07 -1.30
CA ALA A 728 -3.72 40.99 -0.75
C ALA A 728 -4.12 40.59 0.68
N VAL A 729 -4.26 41.57 1.59
CA VAL A 729 -4.55 41.30 3.02
C VAL A 729 -5.78 42.06 3.50
N GLN A 730 -6.65 41.35 4.22
CA GLN A 730 -7.82 41.89 4.93
C GLN A 730 -7.74 41.55 6.41
N PHE A 731 -7.98 42.55 7.27
CA PHE A 731 -8.07 42.37 8.71
C PHE A 731 -9.52 42.42 9.16
N VAL A 732 -9.89 41.54 10.09
CA VAL A 732 -11.23 41.46 10.69
C VAL A 732 -11.09 41.50 12.21
N ASN A 733 -11.86 42.34 12.89
CA ASN A 733 -11.88 42.40 14.35
C ASN A 733 -13.23 41.93 14.89
N GLU A 734 -13.26 40.74 15.50
CA GLU A 734 -14.44 40.18 16.16
C GLU A 734 -14.41 40.35 17.69
N THR A 735 -13.34 40.93 18.24
CA THR A 735 -13.23 41.23 19.67
C THR A 735 -14.18 42.35 20.11
N SER A 736 -14.39 42.49 21.42
CA SER A 736 -15.23 43.56 21.98
C SER A 736 -14.59 44.95 22.03
N GLY A 737 -13.32 45.10 21.60
CA GLY A 737 -12.55 46.36 21.68
C GLY A 737 -11.75 46.65 20.41
N PRO A 738 -11.25 47.88 20.19
CA PRO A 738 -10.42 48.17 19.02
C PRO A 738 -9.13 47.34 19.03
N VAL A 739 -8.78 46.78 17.87
CA VAL A 739 -7.59 45.94 17.70
C VAL A 739 -6.66 46.60 16.69
N ARG A 740 -5.38 46.70 17.05
CA ARG A 740 -4.33 47.15 16.15
C ARG A 740 -3.62 45.95 15.55
N PHE A 741 -3.72 45.80 14.24
CA PHE A 741 -2.95 44.83 13.46
C PHE A 741 -1.65 45.48 13.01
N ILE A 742 -0.51 44.87 13.30
CA ILE A 742 0.81 45.47 13.17
C ILE A 742 1.65 44.59 12.27
N TRP A 743 2.23 45.18 11.23
CA TRP A 743 3.32 44.56 10.48
C TRP A 743 4.62 44.70 11.27
N VAL A 744 5.39 43.62 11.36
CA VAL A 744 6.76 43.69 11.89
C VAL A 744 7.73 43.87 10.73
N GLY A 745 8.55 44.91 10.77
CA GLY A 745 9.50 45.20 9.69
C GLY A 745 10.64 44.18 9.58
N PHE A 746 11.39 44.26 8.49
CA PHE A 746 12.62 43.46 8.27
C PHE A 746 13.72 43.77 9.30
N ASP A 747 13.65 44.95 9.93
CA ASP A 747 14.52 45.37 11.02
C ASP A 747 13.99 44.94 12.41
N CYS A 748 12.98 44.08 12.42
CA CYS A 748 12.30 43.55 13.61
C CYS A 748 11.51 44.60 14.42
N ASN A 749 11.28 45.81 13.86
CA ASN A 749 10.50 46.83 14.54
C ASN A 749 9.02 46.77 14.16
N GLU A 750 8.15 46.89 15.16
CA GLU A 750 6.70 47.05 14.96
C GLU A 750 6.41 48.36 14.22
N THR A 751 5.62 48.27 13.15
CA THR A 751 5.09 49.47 12.47
C THR A 751 3.96 50.11 13.28
N ASP A 752 3.48 51.28 12.85
CA ASP A 752 2.32 51.91 13.48
C ASP A 752 1.04 51.07 13.37
N GLY A 753 1.01 50.09 12.46
CA GLY A 753 -0.10 49.17 12.23
C GLY A 753 -1.37 49.85 11.76
N THR A 754 -2.46 49.09 11.67
CA THR A 754 -3.79 49.61 11.40
C THR A 754 -4.76 49.21 12.50
N VAL A 755 -5.55 50.18 12.97
CA VAL A 755 -6.55 49.96 14.02
C VAL A 755 -7.90 49.67 13.36
N VAL A 756 -8.53 48.59 13.78
CA VAL A 756 -9.84 48.10 13.30
C VAL A 756 -10.81 48.14 14.47
N ALA A 757 -11.97 48.77 14.30
CA ALA A 757 -12.99 48.84 15.34
C ALA A 757 -13.69 47.47 15.53
N PRO A 758 -14.33 47.21 16.69
CA PRO A 758 -15.10 45.99 16.93
C PRO A 758 -16.15 45.73 15.84
N GLY A 759 -16.18 44.52 15.31
CA GLY A 759 -17.12 44.08 14.27
C GLY A 759 -16.86 44.66 12.88
N GLU A 760 -15.74 45.36 12.66
CA GLU A 760 -15.36 45.89 11.35
C GLU A 760 -14.29 45.03 10.67
N SER A 761 -14.25 45.12 9.33
CA SER A 761 -13.17 44.57 8.51
C SER A 761 -12.57 45.66 7.62
N ILE A 762 -11.25 45.69 7.48
CA ILE A 762 -10.55 46.63 6.60
C ILE A 762 -9.59 45.91 5.66
N GLY A 763 -9.49 46.37 4.43
CA GLY A 763 -8.45 45.93 3.50
C GLY A 763 -7.17 46.74 3.73
N ALA A 764 -6.07 46.08 4.05
CA ALA A 764 -4.81 46.73 4.38
C ALA A 764 -3.92 47.03 3.15
N GLY A 765 -4.33 46.57 1.96
CA GLY A 765 -3.58 46.70 0.71
C GLY A 765 -2.85 45.41 0.32
N ARG A 766 -1.68 45.55 -0.32
CA ARG A 766 -0.77 44.43 -0.66
C ARG A 766 0.32 44.30 0.40
N SER A 767 0.58 43.08 0.84
CA SER A 767 1.76 42.66 1.61
C SER A 767 2.64 41.74 0.75
N TYR A 768 3.72 41.22 1.31
CA TYR A 768 4.61 40.26 0.64
C TYR A 768 4.60 38.92 1.37
N GLY A 769 4.93 37.85 0.66
CA GLY A 769 5.19 36.54 1.28
C GLY A 769 6.24 36.68 2.39
N ASN A 770 6.03 35.96 3.49
CA ASN A 770 6.87 35.95 4.69
C ASN A 770 6.84 37.23 5.56
N HIS A 771 5.81 38.08 5.40
CA HIS A 771 5.58 39.22 6.30
C HIS A 771 4.87 38.78 7.58
N VAL A 772 5.41 39.16 8.74
CA VAL A 772 4.90 38.85 10.08
C VAL A 772 3.86 39.87 10.53
N PHE A 773 2.74 39.37 11.06
CA PHE A 773 1.63 40.13 11.61
C PHE A 773 1.35 39.77 13.07
N ILE A 774 1.05 40.79 13.87
CA ILE A 774 0.56 40.64 15.25
C ILE A 774 -0.68 41.51 15.46
N ALA A 775 -1.54 41.12 16.40
CA ALA A 775 -2.65 41.95 16.86
C ALA A 775 -2.48 42.34 18.33
N ARG A 776 -2.74 43.61 18.65
CA ARG A 776 -2.74 44.12 20.03
C ARG A 776 -4.03 44.87 20.36
N ASN A 777 -4.49 44.74 21.60
CA ASN A 777 -5.58 45.57 22.12
C ASN A 777 -5.11 47.00 22.47
N GLU A 778 -6.02 47.90 22.85
CA GLU A 778 -5.69 49.27 23.27
C GLU A 778 -4.70 49.34 24.47
N GLY A 779 -4.65 48.28 25.28
CA GLY A 779 -3.70 48.13 26.39
C GLY A 779 -2.30 47.64 25.97
N GLY A 780 -2.09 47.34 24.69
CA GLY A 780 -0.83 46.82 24.15
C GLY A 780 -0.62 45.31 24.35
N GLN A 781 -1.62 44.58 24.87
CA GLN A 781 -1.53 43.13 25.02
C GLN A 781 -1.81 42.45 23.69
N MET A 782 -1.10 41.36 23.40
CA MET A 782 -1.34 40.57 22.18
C MET A 782 -2.68 39.83 22.25
N ILE A 783 -3.34 39.73 21.11
CA ILE A 783 -4.60 39.01 20.92
C ILE A 783 -4.32 37.88 19.92
N PRO A 784 -4.83 36.65 20.16
CA PRO A 784 -4.72 35.58 19.18
C PRO A 784 -5.48 35.92 17.89
N LEU A 785 -4.96 35.40 16.79
CA LEU A 785 -5.45 35.55 15.44
C LEU A 785 -5.98 34.19 14.98
N ASP A 786 -7.20 34.16 14.48
CA ASP A 786 -7.79 33.05 13.78
C ASP A 786 -7.48 33.18 12.28
N THR A 787 -6.88 32.14 11.72
CA THR A 787 -6.27 32.13 10.39
C THR A 787 -6.61 30.82 9.66
N PRO A 788 -6.42 30.71 8.33
CA PRO A 788 -6.68 29.46 7.61
C PRO A 788 -5.92 28.24 8.17
N ASN A 789 -4.84 28.47 8.92
CA ASN A 789 -3.99 27.45 9.52
C ASN A 789 -4.23 27.30 11.04
N GLY A 790 -5.35 27.81 11.58
CA GLY A 790 -5.69 27.74 13.00
C GLY A 790 -5.40 29.03 13.80
N VAL A 791 -5.45 28.92 15.13
CA VAL A 791 -5.37 30.06 16.07
C VAL A 791 -3.93 30.29 16.55
N VAL A 792 -3.37 31.48 16.27
CA VAL A 792 -1.96 31.83 16.54
C VAL A 792 -1.79 33.26 17.08
N TYR A 793 -0.77 33.56 17.87
CA TYR A 793 -0.50 34.95 18.33
C TYR A 793 0.25 35.82 17.31
N THR A 794 0.84 35.18 16.31
CA THR A 794 1.64 35.83 15.26
C THR A 794 1.43 35.03 13.98
N TYR A 795 1.21 35.72 12.87
CA TYR A 795 0.86 35.09 11.60
C TYR A 795 1.78 35.54 10.47
N ILE A 796 2.16 34.59 9.61
CA ILE A 796 3.04 34.83 8.46
C ILE A 796 2.28 34.46 7.18
N ILE A 797 2.29 35.35 6.20
CA ILE A 797 1.63 35.07 4.92
C ILE A 797 2.51 34.17 4.05
N GLN A 798 2.06 32.94 3.78
CA GLN A 798 2.75 32.00 2.90
C GLN A 798 1.92 31.54 1.68
N THR A 799 0.66 32.00 1.55
CA THR A 799 -0.27 31.57 0.50
C THR A 799 -0.45 32.58 -0.64
N THR A 800 -0.90 32.10 -1.81
CA THR A 800 -1.32 32.94 -2.94
C THR A 800 -2.83 33.19 -2.88
N GLY A 801 -3.28 34.46 -2.80
CA GLY A 801 -4.71 34.79 -2.70
C GLY A 801 -5.03 36.05 -1.90
N ILE A 802 -6.29 36.22 -1.46
CA ILE A 802 -6.65 37.22 -0.44
C ILE A 802 -6.57 36.55 0.92
N VAL A 803 -5.72 37.06 1.80
CA VAL A 803 -5.53 36.52 3.14
C VAL A 803 -6.36 37.32 4.13
N VAL A 804 -7.27 36.63 4.82
CA VAL A 804 -8.13 37.21 5.86
C VAL A 804 -7.56 36.81 7.22
N ILE A 805 -7.25 37.80 8.05
CA ILE A 805 -6.69 37.60 9.39
C ILE A 805 -7.69 38.16 10.40
N THR A 806 -8.20 37.30 11.28
CA THR A 806 -9.30 37.64 12.19
C THR A 806 -8.82 37.65 13.64
N ALA A 807 -9.02 38.75 14.37
CA ALA A 807 -8.80 38.77 15.83
C ALA A 807 -10.11 38.42 16.55
N LYS A 808 -10.11 37.39 17.41
CA LYS A 808 -11.27 36.93 18.18
C LYS A 808 -11.14 37.22 19.66
#